data_AF-A0A353J6R8-F1
#
_entry.id   AF-A0A353J6R8-F1
#
_cell.length_a   1.000
_cell.length_b   1.000
_cell.length_c   1.000
_cell.angle_alpha   90.00
_cell.angle_beta   90.00
_cell.angle_gamma   90.00
#
_symmetry.space_group_name_H-M   'P 1'
#
loop_
_entity.id
_entity.type
_entity.pdbx_description
1 polymer ?
#
loop_
_entity_poly.entity_id
_entity_poly.type
_entity_poly.pdbx_seq_one_letter_code
_entity_poly.pdbx_strand_id
1 'polypeptide(L)'
;MPKVFINPEMNVFAATRFRGQPRRFGIKLDDRRRHMYVIGKTGMGKTTMLENMMLNDIYAGHGIGIIDPHGDSAEKIIDYIPTHRLNDVVYFNPADMSYPFGFNILENVNPDHKHLIVAGLMGIFKKIWPDVWSARMEYILNNTLLALLDYPGSTLLGVNRLLADRSYRKKVIAKIKDPIIKSFWTDEFAKYNERYQQEAIAPIQNKVGQFLSANIIRNIVAQVKSTINIREIMDSRKILIMNLSKGRLGEDNSRLLGGMLITKIQLSAMERVDIPETERKDFFLYVDEFQNFATESFAHILSEARKYRLSLIMAHQFVEQLAEEVAAAVFGNVGTLLCFRIGSRDAEAFEKEFEPEFTSEDLVKLEKFNVYLKLMVDGVATLPFSATTLSPIAQRTESTEKVVRISRERYGVTRQSIEEKVMKWSGMDFESVQEEEAEEIMAEKKPVEERPEPTDAHKQNRENFDAKKKMARPAVAPVGEKPREHRPPAPRPASSPPAPKPSSSTPVGEKRITPAGFAPLNIMQIAQGNEASEKKEEQPTHHIPTLTSVQFGGAPVNVPAPQKVATPPSAAPALKPPAPRTPAPAQAAVIAADGTAPKKRKRKRKKKTAGGGSGGGPQSPWPREMASRFEPVVVDTSKAGELSLNVLKDQQHV
;
A
#
# COMPACT_ATOMS: atom_id res chain seq x y z
N MET A 1 0.40 35.67 -4.83
CA MET A 1 -0.19 34.40 -4.36
C MET A 1 -1.51 34.70 -3.67
N PRO A 2 -2.55 33.86 -3.81
CA PRO A 2 -3.75 33.94 -2.97
C PRO A 2 -3.37 33.64 -1.52
N LYS A 3 -3.82 34.46 -0.57
CA LYS A 3 -3.65 34.17 0.86
C LYS A 3 -4.67 33.13 1.33
N VAL A 4 -4.48 31.88 0.96
CA VAL A 4 -5.11 30.77 1.70
C VAL A 4 -4.49 30.81 3.09
N PHE A 5 -5.28 31.17 4.11
CA PHE A 5 -4.79 31.21 5.49
C PHE A 5 -4.63 29.77 5.98
N ILE A 6 -3.38 29.35 6.20
CA ILE A 6 -3.02 27.98 6.56
C ILE A 6 -2.29 28.03 7.89
N ASN A 7 -2.85 27.31 8.87
CA ASN A 7 -2.24 27.12 10.17
C ASN A 7 -1.41 25.83 10.12
N PRO A 8 -0.07 25.86 10.22
CA PRO A 8 0.72 24.65 10.18
C PRO A 8 0.36 23.66 11.31
N GLU A 9 -0.15 24.16 12.44
CA GLU A 9 -0.54 23.35 13.60
C GLU A 9 -1.93 22.69 13.48
N MET A 10 -2.73 23.02 12.44
CA MET A 10 -4.11 22.53 12.31
C MET A 10 -4.52 22.32 10.84
N ASN A 11 -4.80 21.06 10.49
CA ASN A 11 -5.34 20.70 9.18
C ASN A 11 -6.87 20.91 9.18
N VAL A 12 -7.35 21.88 8.40
CA VAL A 12 -8.74 22.37 8.36
C VAL A 12 -9.49 21.75 7.18
N PHE A 13 -10.53 20.97 7.47
CA PHE A 13 -11.20 20.09 6.48
C PHE A 13 -12.74 20.19 6.45
N ALA A 14 -13.37 20.75 7.49
CA ALA A 14 -14.82 20.80 7.62
C ALA A 14 -15.33 22.08 8.31
N ALA A 15 -16.65 22.25 8.35
CA ALA A 15 -17.34 23.28 9.11
C ALA A 15 -18.59 22.73 9.80
N THR A 16 -18.91 23.24 11.00
CA THR A 16 -20.13 22.91 11.74
C THR A 16 -20.90 24.17 12.13
N ARG A 17 -22.17 24.04 12.55
CA ARG A 17 -23.03 25.16 12.97
C ARG A 17 -22.96 25.37 14.49
N PHE A 18 -21.96 26.09 14.96
CA PHE A 18 -21.86 26.46 16.38
C PHE A 18 -22.69 27.71 16.67
N ARG A 19 -23.67 27.60 17.59
CA ARG A 19 -24.60 28.69 17.96
C ARG A 19 -25.23 29.39 16.74
N GLY A 20 -25.67 28.60 15.77
CA GLY A 20 -26.28 29.06 14.50
C GLY A 20 -25.29 29.54 13.43
N GLN A 21 -24.05 29.88 13.79
CA GLN A 21 -23.03 30.37 12.85
C GLN A 21 -22.20 29.22 12.26
N PRO A 22 -21.85 29.25 10.96
CA PRO A 22 -20.89 28.32 10.39
C PRO A 22 -19.48 28.61 10.93
N ARG A 23 -18.87 27.64 11.60
CA ARG A 23 -17.48 27.68 12.08
C ARG A 23 -16.68 26.58 11.39
N ARG A 24 -15.64 26.97 10.66
CA ARG A 24 -14.63 26.04 10.14
C ARG A 24 -13.83 25.47 11.30
N PHE A 25 -13.46 24.20 11.21
CA PHE A 25 -12.61 23.54 12.18
C PHE A 25 -11.65 22.56 11.49
N GLY A 26 -10.69 22.07 12.26
CA GLY A 26 -9.68 21.14 11.82
C GLY A 26 -9.18 20.29 12.98
N ILE A 27 -8.24 19.40 12.67
CA ILE A 27 -7.58 18.53 13.64
C ILE A 27 -6.12 19.01 13.86
N LYS A 28 -5.68 19.05 15.12
CA LYS A 28 -4.35 19.53 15.51
C LYS A 28 -3.27 18.49 15.19
N LEU A 29 -2.01 18.91 15.02
CA LEU A 29 -0.92 17.98 14.69
C LEU A 29 -0.76 16.82 15.69
N ASP A 30 -0.86 17.06 17.01
CA ASP A 30 -0.75 15.95 17.97
C ASP A 30 -1.91 14.96 17.86
N ASP A 31 -3.14 15.46 17.75
CA ASP A 31 -4.34 14.62 17.63
C ASP A 31 -4.24 13.68 16.41
N ARG A 32 -3.75 14.18 15.27
CA ARG A 32 -3.48 13.38 14.05
C ARG A 32 -2.48 12.24 14.22
N ARG A 33 -1.56 12.32 15.20
CA ARG A 33 -0.58 11.24 15.49
C ARG A 33 -1.23 9.97 16.02
N ARG A 34 -2.53 10.00 16.35
CA ARG A 34 -3.35 8.84 16.71
C ARG A 34 -4.23 8.35 15.55
N HIS A 35 -3.88 8.71 14.31
CA HIS A 35 -4.53 8.26 13.08
C HIS A 35 -5.97 8.77 12.88
N MET A 36 -6.45 8.67 11.65
CA MET A 36 -7.81 9.04 11.23
C MET A 36 -8.38 7.96 10.31
N TYR A 37 -9.66 7.64 10.49
CA TYR A 37 -10.39 6.68 9.64
C TYR A 37 -11.67 7.33 9.10
N VAL A 38 -11.87 7.19 7.80
CA VAL A 38 -12.87 7.92 6.99
C VAL A 38 -13.70 6.90 6.20
N ILE A 39 -14.89 6.55 6.70
CA ILE A 39 -15.78 5.59 6.05
C ILE A 39 -16.89 6.28 5.25
N GLY A 40 -17.31 5.65 4.15
CA GLY A 40 -18.43 6.13 3.35
C GLY A 40 -18.53 5.53 1.97
N LYS A 41 -19.77 5.44 1.48
CA LYS A 41 -20.09 5.01 0.11
C LYS A 41 -19.44 5.93 -0.94
N THR A 42 -19.25 5.38 -2.13
CA THR A 42 -18.69 6.07 -3.30
C THR A 42 -19.48 7.34 -3.62
N GLY A 43 -18.77 8.41 -3.99
CA GLY A 43 -19.38 9.68 -4.40
C GLY A 43 -19.95 10.56 -3.29
N MET A 44 -19.81 10.19 -2.01
CA MET A 44 -20.33 10.98 -0.86
C MET A 44 -19.45 12.19 -0.47
N GLY A 45 -18.17 12.18 -0.84
CA GLY A 45 -17.24 13.31 -0.59
C GLY A 45 -15.84 12.91 -0.08
N LYS A 46 -15.60 11.64 0.29
CA LYS A 46 -14.34 11.15 0.89
C LYS A 46 -13.09 11.73 0.23
N THR A 47 -12.92 11.47 -1.05
CA THR A 47 -11.72 11.84 -1.83
C THR A 47 -11.51 13.35 -1.85
N THR A 48 -12.56 14.16 -2.02
CA THR A 48 -12.44 15.64 -1.98
C THR A 48 -12.08 16.18 -0.60
N MET A 49 -12.54 15.52 0.48
CA MET A 49 -12.12 15.84 1.83
C MET A 49 -10.64 15.48 2.06
N LEU A 50 -10.18 14.31 1.59
CA LEU A 50 -8.76 13.93 1.63
C LEU A 50 -7.87 14.85 0.78
N GLU A 51 -8.28 15.20 -0.44
CA GLU A 51 -7.58 16.16 -1.32
C GLU A 51 -7.35 17.49 -0.61
N ASN A 52 -8.39 18.03 0.04
CA ASN A 52 -8.30 19.25 0.82
C ASN A 52 -7.31 19.11 1.98
N MET A 53 -7.31 17.99 2.70
CA MET A 53 -6.35 17.74 3.77
C MET A 53 -4.91 17.63 3.26
N MET A 54 -4.69 16.88 2.17
CA MET A 54 -3.37 16.71 1.55
C MET A 54 -2.80 18.04 1.06
N LEU A 55 -3.62 18.89 0.43
CA LEU A 55 -3.17 20.19 -0.05
C LEU A 55 -2.93 21.18 1.09
N ASN A 56 -3.73 21.13 2.16
CA ASN A 56 -3.46 21.87 3.39
C ASN A 56 -2.06 21.52 3.95
N ASP A 57 -1.72 20.23 4.05
CA ASP A 57 -0.39 19.76 4.48
C ASP A 57 0.75 20.18 3.53
N ILE A 58 0.57 20.02 2.22
CA ILE A 58 1.55 20.42 1.20
C ILE A 58 1.86 21.92 1.29
N TYR A 59 0.84 22.74 1.43
CA TYR A 59 0.97 24.20 1.56
C TYR A 59 1.47 24.64 2.95
N ALA A 60 1.24 23.84 4.01
CA ALA A 60 1.77 24.06 5.35
C ALA A 60 3.28 23.71 5.50
N GLY A 61 3.90 23.08 4.49
CA GLY A 61 5.29 22.63 4.57
C GLY A 61 5.48 21.27 5.26
N HIS A 62 4.42 20.47 5.37
CA HIS A 62 4.48 19.11 5.92
C HIS A 62 4.94 18.09 4.87
N GLY A 63 5.36 16.93 5.36
CA GLY A 63 5.66 15.75 4.54
C GLY A 63 4.43 14.86 4.45
N ILE A 64 4.11 14.40 3.24
CA ILE A 64 2.97 13.51 3.02
C ILE A 64 3.34 12.32 2.14
N GLY A 65 2.61 11.23 2.32
CA GLY A 65 2.46 10.17 1.33
C GLY A 65 1.01 10.08 0.87
N ILE A 66 0.74 9.83 -0.41
CA ILE A 66 -0.57 9.36 -0.90
C ILE A 66 -0.40 8.04 -1.64
N ILE A 67 -1.23 7.07 -1.28
CA ILE A 67 -1.43 5.83 -2.04
C ILE A 67 -2.81 5.92 -2.70
N ASP A 68 -2.82 5.88 -4.04
CA ASP A 68 -4.03 6.01 -4.85
C ASP A 68 -4.16 4.82 -5.82
N PRO A 69 -5.11 3.88 -5.57
CA PRO A 69 -5.37 2.75 -6.46
C PRO A 69 -6.18 3.11 -7.71
N HIS A 70 -6.69 4.33 -7.83
CA HIS A 70 -7.45 4.81 -9.00
C HIS A 70 -6.59 5.69 -9.92
N GLY A 71 -5.79 6.57 -9.33
CA GLY A 71 -4.85 7.48 -9.99
C GLY A 71 -5.38 8.91 -10.15
N ASP A 72 -6.70 9.11 -10.03
CA ASP A 72 -7.36 10.41 -10.19
C ASP A 72 -6.90 11.44 -9.14
N SER A 73 -6.71 11.00 -7.89
CA SER A 73 -6.22 11.88 -6.81
C SER A 73 -4.75 12.21 -7.01
N ALA A 74 -3.94 11.22 -7.40
CA ALA A 74 -2.52 11.40 -7.65
C ALA A 74 -2.26 12.37 -8.83
N GLU A 75 -2.98 12.22 -9.94
CA GLU A 75 -2.88 13.10 -11.12
C GLU A 75 -3.45 14.49 -10.87
N LYS A 76 -4.46 14.61 -10.01
CA LYS A 76 -4.95 15.90 -9.55
C LYS A 76 -3.93 16.61 -8.66
N ILE A 77 -3.44 15.97 -7.60
CA ILE A 77 -2.57 16.59 -6.58
C ILE A 77 -1.27 17.15 -7.21
N ILE A 78 -0.67 16.48 -8.19
CA ILE A 78 0.53 17.00 -8.89
C ILE A 78 0.30 18.34 -9.61
N ASP A 79 -0.94 18.66 -9.97
CA ASP A 79 -1.30 19.93 -10.63
C ASP A 79 -1.60 21.09 -9.67
N TYR A 80 -1.59 20.82 -8.35
CA TYR A 80 -1.80 21.81 -7.29
C TYR A 80 -0.55 22.04 -6.43
N ILE A 81 0.58 21.36 -6.72
CA ILE A 81 1.86 21.54 -6.01
C ILE A 81 2.36 22.97 -6.20
N PRO A 82 2.70 23.70 -5.11
CA PRO A 82 3.21 25.06 -5.22
C PRO A 82 4.67 25.04 -5.72
N THR A 83 5.07 26.08 -6.45
CA THR A 83 6.39 26.14 -7.13
C THR A 83 7.58 25.90 -6.19
N HIS A 84 7.49 26.32 -4.93
CA HIS A 84 8.56 26.14 -3.94
C HIS A 84 8.70 24.70 -3.39
N ARG A 85 7.69 23.83 -3.55
CA ARG A 85 7.74 22.40 -3.15
C ARG A 85 8.06 21.46 -4.33
N LEU A 86 8.24 21.96 -5.55
CA LEU A 86 8.39 21.11 -6.76
C LEU A 86 9.57 20.12 -6.67
N ASN A 87 10.67 20.51 -6.03
CA ASN A 87 11.84 19.64 -5.83
C ASN A 87 11.64 18.56 -4.75
N ASP A 88 10.59 18.70 -3.93
CA ASP A 88 10.27 17.78 -2.84
C ASP A 88 9.36 16.64 -3.31
N VAL A 89 8.83 16.69 -4.54
CA VAL A 89 7.88 15.70 -5.04
C VAL A 89 8.60 14.45 -5.54
N VAL A 90 8.12 13.30 -5.09
CA VAL A 90 8.46 11.97 -5.61
C VAL A 90 7.18 11.40 -6.21
N TYR A 91 6.97 11.63 -7.51
CA TYR A 91 5.82 11.09 -8.24
C TYR A 91 6.18 9.70 -8.76
N PHE A 92 5.87 8.68 -7.95
CA PHE A 92 6.03 7.27 -8.28
C PHE A 92 4.82 6.81 -9.10
N ASN A 93 5.03 6.65 -10.41
CA ASN A 93 4.02 6.22 -11.36
C ASN A 93 4.54 5.03 -12.19
N PRO A 94 4.23 3.78 -11.81
CA PRO A 94 4.66 2.59 -12.53
C PRO A 94 4.21 2.54 -14.00
N ALA A 95 3.12 3.24 -14.36
CA ALA A 95 2.66 3.29 -15.75
C ALA A 95 3.62 4.05 -16.70
N ASP A 96 4.61 4.78 -16.16
CA ASP A 96 5.71 5.33 -16.94
C ASP A 96 6.77 4.26 -17.26
N MET A 97 6.47 3.42 -18.25
CA MET A 97 7.38 2.35 -18.69
C MET A 97 8.67 2.86 -19.36
N SER A 98 8.79 4.16 -19.64
CA SER A 98 9.99 4.76 -20.26
C SER A 98 11.05 5.10 -19.21
N TYR A 99 10.61 5.58 -18.05
CA TYR A 99 11.45 5.97 -16.90
C TYR A 99 11.07 5.26 -15.60
N PRO A 100 10.97 3.91 -15.57
CA PRO A 100 10.57 3.16 -14.39
C PRO A 100 11.51 3.40 -13.20
N PHE A 101 10.90 3.49 -12.02
CA PHE A 101 11.57 3.67 -10.73
C PHE A 101 12.21 2.36 -10.27
N GLY A 102 13.40 2.43 -9.65
CA GLY A 102 13.94 1.28 -8.94
C GLY A 102 13.31 1.17 -7.56
N PHE A 103 12.79 -0.01 -7.21
CA PHE A 103 12.30 -0.27 -5.86
C PHE A 103 12.56 -1.73 -5.48
N ASN A 104 13.59 -1.96 -4.67
CA ASN A 104 14.00 -3.27 -4.20
C ASN A 104 13.75 -3.40 -2.70
N ILE A 105 12.66 -4.09 -2.33
CA ILE A 105 12.33 -4.35 -0.93
C ILE A 105 13.39 -5.20 -0.19
N LEU A 106 14.25 -5.93 -0.92
CA LEU A 106 15.33 -6.74 -0.32
C LEU A 106 16.63 -5.95 -0.07
N GLU A 107 16.67 -4.65 -0.42
CA GLU A 107 17.89 -3.84 -0.34
C GLU A 107 18.25 -3.40 1.10
N ASN A 108 19.52 -3.63 1.48
CA ASN A 108 20.21 -3.05 2.64
C ASN A 108 19.40 -3.09 3.95
N VAL A 109 18.77 -4.22 4.21
CA VAL A 109 17.86 -4.46 5.34
C VAL A 109 18.64 -4.66 6.64
N ASN A 110 18.27 -3.93 7.71
CA ASN A 110 18.76 -4.21 9.07
C ASN A 110 18.45 -5.69 9.42
N PRO A 111 19.43 -6.53 9.82
CA PRO A 111 19.20 -7.90 10.29
C PRO A 111 17.98 -8.07 11.19
N ASP A 112 17.76 -7.16 12.14
CA ASP A 112 16.64 -7.22 13.10
C ASP A 112 15.27 -7.11 12.40
N HIS A 113 15.20 -6.36 11.29
CA HIS A 113 13.97 -6.06 10.55
C HIS A 113 13.66 -7.07 9.42
N LYS A 114 14.54 -8.05 9.15
CA LYS A 114 14.35 -9.03 8.06
C LYS A 114 13.00 -9.77 8.15
N HIS A 115 12.62 -10.18 9.35
CA HIS A 115 11.39 -10.95 9.59
C HIS A 115 10.13 -10.14 9.21
N LEU A 116 10.14 -8.83 9.44
CA LEU A 116 9.04 -7.92 9.08
C LEU A 116 8.87 -7.78 7.56
N ILE A 117 9.97 -7.74 6.80
CA ILE A 117 9.91 -7.70 5.33
C ILE A 117 9.32 -8.99 4.78
N VAL A 118 9.76 -10.14 5.31
CA VAL A 118 9.22 -11.42 4.86
C VAL A 118 7.76 -11.54 5.26
N ALA A 119 7.39 -11.28 6.52
CA ALA A 119 5.99 -11.27 6.95
C ALA A 119 5.10 -10.33 6.11
N GLY A 120 5.60 -9.13 5.77
CA GLY A 120 4.92 -8.21 4.85
C GLY A 120 4.71 -8.80 3.46
N LEU A 121 5.76 -9.33 2.82
CA LEU A 121 5.67 -9.99 1.52
C LEU A 121 4.73 -11.22 1.53
N MET A 122 4.81 -12.05 2.56
CA MET A 122 3.96 -13.23 2.70
C MET A 122 2.49 -12.82 2.89
N GLY A 123 2.21 -11.81 3.71
CA GLY A 123 0.86 -11.24 3.88
C GLY A 123 0.29 -10.65 2.59
N ILE A 124 1.12 -10.02 1.77
CA ILE A 124 0.71 -9.50 0.44
C ILE A 124 0.38 -10.67 -0.51
N PHE A 125 1.24 -11.68 -0.60
CA PHE A 125 1.00 -12.83 -1.48
C PHE A 125 -0.22 -13.66 -1.05
N LYS A 126 -0.37 -13.92 0.26
CA LYS A 126 -1.55 -14.54 0.90
C LYS A 126 -2.83 -13.77 0.55
N LYS A 127 -2.79 -12.43 0.59
CA LYS A 127 -3.94 -11.58 0.27
C LYS A 127 -4.30 -11.54 -1.21
N ILE A 128 -3.34 -11.71 -2.12
CA ILE A 128 -3.60 -11.74 -3.57
C ILE A 128 -4.12 -13.10 -4.04
N TRP A 129 -3.76 -14.20 -3.37
CA TRP A 129 -4.22 -15.56 -3.73
C TRP A 129 -4.73 -16.39 -2.54
N PRO A 130 -5.76 -15.93 -1.81
CA PRO A 130 -6.23 -16.60 -0.59
C PRO A 130 -6.59 -18.07 -0.82
N ASP A 131 -7.32 -18.39 -1.89
CA ASP A 131 -7.82 -19.75 -2.18
C ASP A 131 -6.76 -20.71 -2.74
N VAL A 132 -5.54 -20.21 -3.03
CA VAL A 132 -4.46 -20.98 -3.66
C VAL A 132 -3.17 -20.95 -2.81
N TRP A 133 -3.26 -20.42 -1.58
CA TRP A 133 -2.16 -20.38 -0.64
C TRP A 133 -2.02 -21.71 0.10
N SER A 134 -0.80 -22.12 0.47
CA SER A 134 -0.58 -23.36 1.22
C SER A 134 0.65 -23.28 2.13
N ALA A 135 0.59 -23.94 3.30
CA ALA A 135 1.67 -23.94 4.28
C ALA A 135 3.03 -24.41 3.71
N ARG A 136 3.03 -25.34 2.75
CA ARG A 136 4.24 -25.79 2.04
C ARG A 136 4.83 -24.70 1.13
N MET A 137 3.97 -24.01 0.37
CA MET A 137 4.37 -22.87 -0.47
C MET A 137 4.94 -21.75 0.40
N GLU A 138 4.27 -21.46 1.52
CA GLU A 138 4.66 -20.46 2.50
C GLU A 138 6.02 -20.78 3.15
N TYR A 139 6.20 -21.98 3.68
CA TYR A 139 7.44 -22.40 4.32
C TYR A 139 8.66 -22.30 3.39
N ILE A 140 8.55 -22.78 2.14
CA ILE A 140 9.64 -22.72 1.16
C ILE A 140 9.91 -21.27 0.74
N LEU A 141 8.88 -20.47 0.47
CA LEU A 141 9.05 -19.06 0.06
C LEU A 141 9.62 -18.20 1.19
N ASN A 142 9.21 -18.40 2.44
CA ASN A 142 9.78 -17.75 3.62
C ASN A 142 11.30 -18.00 3.73
N ASN A 143 11.73 -19.27 3.66
CA ASN A 143 13.15 -19.63 3.66
C ASN A 143 13.91 -19.10 2.43
N THR A 144 13.22 -18.93 1.29
CA THR A 144 13.78 -18.34 0.06
C THR A 144 14.01 -16.84 0.21
N LEU A 145 13.04 -16.09 0.74
CA LEU A 145 13.18 -14.65 0.97
C LEU A 145 14.22 -14.35 2.06
N LEU A 146 14.25 -15.11 3.16
CA LEU A 146 15.26 -14.96 4.21
C LEU A 146 16.69 -15.23 3.71
N ALA A 147 16.87 -16.24 2.84
CA ALA A 147 18.17 -16.52 2.22
C ALA A 147 18.60 -15.43 1.23
N LEU A 148 17.67 -14.86 0.46
CA LEU A 148 17.95 -13.74 -0.43
C LEU A 148 18.30 -12.46 0.34
N LEU A 149 17.70 -12.22 1.51
CA LEU A 149 18.03 -11.11 2.41
C LEU A 149 19.44 -11.19 3.04
N ASP A 150 20.14 -12.32 2.94
CA ASP A 150 21.58 -12.42 3.26
C ASP A 150 22.48 -12.36 2.02
N TYR A 151 21.94 -12.45 0.81
CA TYR A 151 22.73 -12.41 -0.41
C TYR A 151 22.83 -10.98 -0.96
N PRO A 152 24.05 -10.40 -1.07
CA PRO A 152 24.20 -9.00 -1.47
C PRO A 152 23.78 -8.78 -2.92
N GLY A 153 22.93 -7.76 -3.13
CA GLY A 153 22.40 -7.43 -4.44
C GLY A 153 21.35 -8.40 -4.99
N SER A 154 20.67 -9.15 -4.10
CA SER A 154 19.47 -9.90 -4.45
C SER A 154 18.30 -8.98 -4.82
N THR A 155 17.36 -9.52 -5.59
CA THR A 155 16.09 -8.90 -6.01
C THR A 155 15.01 -9.98 -6.02
N LEU A 156 13.74 -9.63 -6.26
CA LEU A 156 12.67 -10.63 -6.36
C LEU A 156 12.87 -11.64 -7.51
N LEU A 157 13.66 -11.31 -8.55
CA LEU A 157 14.08 -12.29 -9.56
C LEU A 157 14.83 -13.49 -8.94
N GLY A 158 15.56 -13.23 -7.85
CA GLY A 158 16.35 -14.21 -7.10
C GLY A 158 15.56 -15.42 -6.61
N VAL A 159 14.25 -15.28 -6.40
CA VAL A 159 13.36 -16.38 -5.97
C VAL A 159 13.39 -17.53 -6.97
N ASN A 160 13.15 -17.23 -8.26
CA ASN A 160 13.07 -18.26 -9.29
C ASN A 160 14.44 -18.90 -9.56
N ARG A 161 15.54 -18.13 -9.52
CA ARG A 161 16.90 -18.71 -9.61
C ARG A 161 17.25 -19.55 -8.38
N LEU A 162 16.92 -19.14 -7.16
CA LEU A 162 17.27 -19.90 -5.95
C LEU A 162 16.56 -21.28 -5.91
N LEU A 163 15.32 -21.33 -6.40
CA LEU A 163 14.51 -22.54 -6.50
C LEU A 163 14.92 -23.46 -7.67
N ALA A 164 15.43 -22.94 -8.79
CA ALA A 164 15.82 -23.75 -9.96
C ALA A 164 17.35 -23.99 -10.10
N ASP A 165 18.15 -22.92 -10.09
CA ASP A 165 19.57 -22.92 -10.45
C ASP A 165 20.45 -23.41 -9.28
N ARG A 166 20.93 -24.66 -9.38
CA ARG A 166 21.83 -25.30 -8.39
C ARG A 166 23.13 -24.52 -8.18
N SER A 167 23.63 -23.79 -9.17
CA SER A 167 24.87 -23.02 -9.12
C SER A 167 24.67 -21.67 -8.44
N TYR A 168 23.57 -20.97 -8.72
CA TYR A 168 23.17 -19.77 -7.96
C TYR A 168 22.81 -20.11 -6.51
N ARG A 169 22.06 -21.21 -6.28
CA ARG A 169 21.75 -21.71 -4.93
C ARG A 169 22.99 -21.92 -4.08
N LYS A 170 24.05 -22.56 -4.61
CA LYS A 170 25.34 -22.70 -3.92
C LYS A 170 25.98 -21.35 -3.54
N LYS A 171 25.91 -20.34 -4.42
CA LYS A 171 26.42 -18.98 -4.13
C LYS A 171 25.61 -18.29 -3.02
N VAL A 172 24.29 -18.48 -2.98
CA VAL A 172 23.42 -17.95 -1.91
C VAL A 172 23.69 -18.63 -0.57
N ILE A 173 23.69 -19.97 -0.51
CA ILE A 173 23.92 -20.76 0.73
C ILE A 173 25.27 -20.39 1.39
N ALA A 174 26.28 -20.05 0.60
CA ALA A 174 27.59 -19.58 1.09
C ALA A 174 27.56 -18.20 1.79
N LYS A 175 26.44 -17.46 1.72
CA LYS A 175 26.24 -16.14 2.35
C LYS A 175 25.20 -16.12 3.47
N ILE A 176 24.34 -17.14 3.57
CA ILE A 176 23.36 -17.28 4.66
C ILE A 176 24.11 -17.30 6.01
N LYS A 177 23.72 -16.41 6.92
CA LYS A 177 24.28 -16.27 8.27
C LYS A 177 23.52 -17.09 9.30
N ASP A 178 22.21 -17.20 9.13
CA ASP A 178 21.33 -17.95 10.02
C ASP A 178 21.53 -19.47 9.85
N PRO A 179 21.88 -20.23 10.90
CA PRO A 179 22.12 -21.66 10.80
C PRO A 179 20.84 -22.47 10.53
N ILE A 180 19.67 -22.00 10.94
CA ILE A 180 18.38 -22.68 10.73
C ILE A 180 17.99 -22.59 9.24
N ILE A 181 18.01 -21.36 8.68
CA ILE A 181 17.74 -21.14 7.26
C ILE A 181 18.78 -21.87 6.40
N LYS A 182 20.04 -21.93 6.85
CA LYS A 182 21.09 -22.69 6.16
C LYS A 182 20.84 -24.20 6.19
N SER A 183 20.42 -24.76 7.33
CA SER A 183 20.08 -26.18 7.50
C SER A 183 18.89 -26.59 6.63
N PHE A 184 17.85 -25.75 6.50
CA PHE A 184 16.78 -25.97 5.51
C PHE A 184 17.36 -26.18 4.10
N TRP A 185 18.30 -25.34 3.68
CA TRP A 185 18.90 -25.43 2.34
C TRP A 185 19.92 -26.55 2.15
N THR A 186 20.65 -26.99 3.19
CA THR A 186 21.66 -28.06 3.08
C THR A 186 21.15 -29.44 3.47
N ASP A 187 20.17 -29.52 4.37
CA ASP A 187 19.81 -30.74 5.07
C ASP A 187 18.35 -31.15 4.84
N GLU A 188 17.46 -30.23 4.44
CA GLU A 188 16.06 -30.54 4.10
C GLU A 188 15.83 -30.50 2.59
N PHE A 189 15.89 -29.30 1.99
CA PHE A 189 15.62 -29.07 0.57
C PHE A 189 16.59 -29.86 -0.35
N ALA A 190 17.84 -30.07 0.10
CA ALA A 190 18.82 -30.87 -0.64
C ALA A 190 18.53 -32.38 -0.63
N LYS A 191 17.66 -32.87 0.26
CA LYS A 191 17.19 -34.27 0.30
C LYS A 191 15.90 -34.50 -0.48
N TYR A 192 15.25 -33.44 -0.98
CA TYR A 192 14.08 -33.57 -1.84
C TYR A 192 14.48 -34.28 -3.14
N ASN A 193 13.79 -35.36 -3.49
CA ASN A 193 13.96 -35.98 -4.82
C ASN A 193 13.51 -35.00 -5.91
N GLU A 194 14.07 -35.11 -7.13
CA GLU A 194 13.92 -34.07 -8.16
C GLU A 194 12.45 -33.81 -8.55
N ARG A 195 11.63 -34.87 -8.60
CA ARG A 195 10.18 -34.78 -8.84
C ARG A 195 9.46 -34.01 -7.73
N TYR A 196 9.68 -34.40 -6.47
CA TYR A 196 9.08 -33.68 -5.33
C TYR A 196 9.58 -32.24 -5.23
N GLN A 197 10.86 -31.97 -5.56
CA GLN A 197 11.39 -30.61 -5.65
C GLN A 197 10.60 -29.79 -6.68
N GLN A 198 10.38 -30.31 -7.89
CA GLN A 198 9.58 -29.65 -8.94
C GLN A 198 8.12 -29.44 -8.51
N GLU A 199 7.45 -30.47 -8.00
CA GLU A 199 6.06 -30.42 -7.52
C GLU A 199 5.86 -29.48 -6.31
N ALA A 200 6.92 -29.19 -5.55
CA ALA A 200 6.89 -28.25 -4.42
C ALA A 200 7.20 -26.79 -4.82
N ILE A 201 8.11 -26.56 -5.78
CA ILE A 201 8.49 -25.19 -6.20
C ILE A 201 7.60 -24.60 -7.29
N ALA A 202 6.98 -25.42 -8.15
CA ALA A 202 6.19 -24.94 -9.28
C ALA A 202 5.07 -23.95 -8.89
N PRO A 203 4.32 -24.13 -7.78
CA PRO A 203 3.35 -23.13 -7.32
C PRO A 203 4.01 -21.77 -7.03
N ILE A 204 5.18 -21.75 -6.37
CA ILE A 204 5.92 -20.53 -6.05
C ILE A 204 6.40 -19.85 -7.32
N GLN A 205 7.00 -20.62 -8.24
CA GLN A 205 7.52 -20.11 -9.51
C GLN A 205 6.41 -19.55 -10.41
N ASN A 206 5.24 -20.20 -10.45
CA ASN A 206 4.08 -19.71 -11.19
C ASN A 206 3.55 -18.39 -10.61
N LYS A 207 3.39 -18.32 -9.28
CA LYS A 207 2.87 -17.12 -8.60
C LYS A 207 3.83 -15.93 -8.66
N VAL A 208 5.12 -16.13 -8.35
CA VAL A 208 6.13 -15.06 -8.46
C VAL A 208 6.42 -14.72 -9.93
N GLY A 209 6.39 -15.72 -10.82
CA GLY A 209 6.51 -15.54 -12.27
C GLY A 209 5.39 -14.70 -12.88
N GLN A 210 4.15 -14.80 -12.37
CA GLN A 210 3.00 -13.99 -12.82
C GLN A 210 3.27 -12.48 -12.70
N PHE A 211 4.03 -12.04 -11.68
CA PHE A 211 4.43 -10.64 -11.52
C PHE A 211 5.68 -10.29 -12.33
N LEU A 212 6.66 -11.19 -12.39
CA LEU A 212 7.94 -10.94 -13.07
C LEU A 212 7.86 -11.03 -14.60
N SER A 213 6.81 -11.65 -15.16
CA SER A 213 6.51 -11.61 -16.60
C SER A 213 6.06 -10.22 -17.05
N ALA A 214 5.31 -9.49 -16.21
CA ALA A 214 4.85 -8.15 -16.48
C ALA A 214 6.02 -7.15 -16.46
N ASN A 215 6.48 -6.71 -17.65
CA ASN A 215 7.60 -5.78 -17.83
C ASN A 215 7.53 -4.56 -16.89
N ILE A 216 6.32 -4.03 -16.66
CA ILE A 216 6.03 -2.89 -15.77
C ILE A 216 6.42 -3.15 -14.30
N ILE A 217 6.21 -4.37 -13.78
CA ILE A 217 6.65 -4.75 -12.43
C ILE A 217 8.11 -5.17 -12.45
N ARG A 218 8.52 -5.99 -13.44
CA ARG A 218 9.89 -6.49 -13.56
C ARG A 218 10.90 -5.34 -13.57
N ASN A 219 10.68 -4.32 -14.38
CA ASN A 219 11.62 -3.21 -14.53
C ASN A 219 11.68 -2.29 -13.28
N ILE A 220 10.78 -2.49 -12.31
CA ILE A 220 10.82 -1.82 -10.99
C ILE A 220 11.55 -2.70 -9.97
N VAL A 221 11.13 -3.96 -9.80
CA VAL A 221 11.59 -4.85 -8.71
C VAL A 221 12.86 -5.63 -9.03
N ALA A 222 13.31 -5.64 -10.29
CA ALA A 222 14.56 -6.27 -10.71
C ALA A 222 15.79 -5.34 -10.59
N GLN A 223 15.60 -4.05 -10.29
CA GLN A 223 16.71 -3.14 -10.06
C GLN A 223 17.40 -3.50 -8.74
N VAL A 224 18.73 -3.65 -8.75
CA VAL A 224 19.50 -4.08 -7.56
C VAL A 224 19.43 -3.04 -6.43
N LYS A 225 19.31 -1.76 -6.79
CA LYS A 225 19.13 -0.63 -5.87
C LYS A 225 17.82 0.09 -6.18
N SER A 226 17.24 0.67 -5.14
CA SER A 226 16.08 1.55 -5.21
C SER A 226 16.51 2.95 -5.62
N THR A 227 15.69 3.63 -6.45
CA THR A 227 15.91 5.04 -6.82
C THR A 227 15.28 6.01 -5.83
N ILE A 228 14.43 5.52 -4.91
CA ILE A 228 13.78 6.29 -3.86
C ILE A 228 14.20 5.83 -2.47
N ASN A 229 14.50 6.78 -1.59
CA ASN A 229 14.82 6.53 -0.19
C ASN A 229 13.65 6.99 0.69
N ILE A 230 12.81 6.04 1.14
CA ILE A 230 11.61 6.33 1.94
C ILE A 230 11.96 6.99 3.28
N ARG A 231 13.07 6.59 3.92
CA ARG A 231 13.55 7.19 5.18
C ARG A 231 13.89 8.66 4.98
N GLU A 232 14.68 8.99 3.95
CA GLU A 232 15.02 10.38 3.59
C GLU A 232 13.76 11.19 3.25
N ILE A 233 12.85 10.64 2.44
CA ILE A 233 11.59 11.28 2.03
C ILE A 233 10.79 11.75 3.26
N MET A 234 10.63 10.89 4.25
CA MET A 234 9.88 11.21 5.45
C MET A 234 10.62 12.21 6.35
N ASP A 235 11.90 11.98 6.63
CA ASP A 235 12.70 12.80 7.54
C ASP A 235 12.93 14.23 7.00
N SER A 236 13.05 14.38 5.68
CA SER A 236 13.15 15.68 4.98
C SER A 236 11.79 16.32 4.66
N ARG A 237 10.67 15.69 5.05
CA ARG A 237 9.28 16.13 4.78
C ARG A 237 8.96 16.32 3.29
N LYS A 238 9.38 15.39 2.44
CA LYS A 238 9.02 15.34 1.01
C LYS A 238 7.56 14.93 0.77
N ILE A 239 7.14 15.02 -0.49
CA ILE A 239 5.79 14.74 -0.98
C ILE A 239 5.85 13.47 -1.84
N LEU A 240 5.49 12.32 -1.28
CA LEU A 240 5.49 11.04 -1.98
C LEU A 240 4.10 10.75 -2.56
N ILE A 241 3.99 10.67 -3.88
CA ILE A 241 2.73 10.42 -4.59
C ILE A 241 2.86 9.11 -5.33
N MET A 242 2.15 8.08 -4.86
CA MET A 242 2.17 6.72 -5.40
C MET A 242 0.88 6.49 -6.21
N ASN A 243 0.96 6.77 -7.53
CA ASN A 243 -0.12 6.50 -8.46
C ASN A 243 -0.10 5.01 -8.81
N LEU A 244 -1.02 4.24 -8.23
CA LEU A 244 -1.13 2.79 -8.40
C LEU A 244 -2.39 2.40 -9.18
N SER A 245 -2.81 3.25 -10.14
CA SER A 245 -4.03 3.08 -10.94
C SER A 245 -4.25 1.66 -11.45
N LYS A 246 -5.19 0.94 -10.83
CA LYS A 246 -5.57 -0.44 -11.20
C LYS A 246 -5.91 -0.57 -12.68
N GLY A 247 -6.53 0.45 -13.27
CA GLY A 247 -6.90 0.49 -14.69
C GLY A 247 -5.70 0.54 -15.65
N ARG A 248 -4.50 0.92 -15.17
CA ARG A 248 -3.26 0.92 -15.96
C ARG A 248 -2.30 -0.20 -15.56
N LEU A 249 -2.31 -0.61 -14.30
CA LEU A 249 -1.37 -1.62 -13.78
C LEU A 249 -1.92 -3.05 -13.82
N GLY A 250 -3.24 -3.22 -13.80
CA GLY A 250 -3.88 -4.46 -13.36
C GLY A 250 -4.02 -4.49 -11.82
N GLU A 251 -5.02 -5.20 -11.31
CA GLU A 251 -5.39 -5.09 -9.89
C GLU A 251 -4.34 -5.70 -8.95
N ASP A 252 -3.87 -6.91 -9.24
CA ASP A 252 -2.89 -7.60 -8.39
C ASP A 252 -1.52 -6.93 -8.40
N ASN A 253 -1.13 -6.34 -9.53
CA ASN A 253 0.07 -5.52 -9.67
C ASN A 253 -0.02 -4.24 -8.80
N SER A 254 -1.19 -3.61 -8.76
CA SER A 254 -1.48 -2.47 -7.88
C SER A 254 -1.39 -2.88 -6.39
N ARG A 255 -2.08 -3.97 -6.00
CA ARG A 255 -2.01 -4.56 -4.64
C ARG A 255 -0.58 -4.85 -4.21
N LEU A 256 0.20 -5.52 -5.07
CA LEU A 256 1.58 -5.91 -4.81
C LEU A 256 2.47 -4.70 -4.54
N LEU A 257 2.49 -3.73 -5.47
CA LEU A 257 3.33 -2.53 -5.32
C LEU A 257 2.93 -1.73 -4.09
N GLY A 258 1.64 -1.49 -3.87
CA GLY A 258 1.14 -0.73 -2.72
C GLY A 258 1.48 -1.39 -1.39
N GLY A 259 1.27 -2.70 -1.27
CA GLY A 259 1.62 -3.46 -0.07
C GLY A 259 3.13 -3.44 0.22
N MET A 260 3.99 -3.59 -0.80
CA MET A 260 5.44 -3.52 -0.60
C MET A 260 5.92 -2.10 -0.24
N LEU A 261 5.32 -1.06 -0.84
CA LEU A 261 5.60 0.34 -0.51
C LEU A 261 5.18 0.65 0.93
N ILE A 262 3.99 0.22 1.37
CA ILE A 262 3.53 0.31 2.77
C ILE A 262 4.49 -0.41 3.72
N THR A 263 4.91 -1.62 3.37
CA THR A 263 5.88 -2.39 4.17
C THR A 263 7.20 -1.61 4.31
N LYS A 264 7.70 -0.99 3.24
CA LYS A 264 8.92 -0.16 3.34
C LYS A 264 8.69 1.17 4.08
N ILE A 265 7.50 1.78 4.00
CA ILE A 265 7.14 2.97 4.79
C ILE A 265 7.06 2.65 6.28
N GLN A 266 6.47 1.51 6.68
CA GLN A 266 6.47 1.01 8.06
C GLN A 266 7.92 0.91 8.57
N LEU A 267 8.77 0.22 7.81
CA LEU A 267 10.16 -0.04 8.22
C LEU A 267 10.98 1.24 8.32
N SER A 268 10.86 2.13 7.34
CA SER A 268 11.52 3.44 7.38
C SER A 268 10.88 4.43 8.36
N ALA A 269 9.73 4.11 8.96
CA ALA A 269 9.26 4.76 10.18
C ALA A 269 9.92 4.13 11.42
N MET A 270 9.90 2.80 11.56
CA MET A 270 10.52 2.08 12.69
C MET A 270 12.02 2.37 12.83
N GLU A 271 12.72 2.52 11.71
CA GLU A 271 14.12 2.97 11.63
C GLU A 271 14.35 4.31 12.39
N ARG A 272 13.35 5.19 12.57
CA ARG A 272 13.45 6.45 13.35
C ARG A 272 13.67 6.26 14.85
N VAL A 273 13.77 5.03 15.35
CA VAL A 273 14.19 4.76 16.74
C VAL A 273 15.51 5.46 17.08
N ASP A 274 16.36 5.72 16.07
CA ASP A 274 17.62 6.48 16.13
C ASP A 274 17.48 7.99 16.42
N ILE A 275 16.39 8.64 16.01
CA ILE A 275 16.12 10.07 16.24
C ILE A 275 15.28 10.25 17.53
N PRO A 276 15.57 11.23 18.41
CA PRO A 276 14.72 11.55 19.56
C PRO A 276 13.28 11.91 19.16
N GLU A 277 12.28 11.46 19.91
CA GLU A 277 10.86 11.61 19.50
C GLU A 277 10.41 13.07 19.33
N THR A 278 11.03 14.01 20.05
CA THR A 278 10.81 15.47 19.90
C THR A 278 11.37 16.04 18.60
N GLU A 279 12.35 15.39 17.99
CA GLU A 279 13.04 15.85 16.78
C GLU A 279 12.48 15.19 15.50
N ARG A 280 11.92 13.98 15.62
CA ARG A 280 11.20 13.28 14.54
C ARG A 280 10.17 14.19 13.88
N LYS A 281 10.19 14.30 12.55
CA LYS A 281 9.21 15.07 11.79
C LYS A 281 7.94 14.25 11.58
N ASP A 282 6.78 14.89 11.71
CA ASP A 282 5.50 14.25 11.41
C ASP A 282 5.34 14.04 9.90
N PHE A 283 4.90 12.84 9.51
CA PHE A 283 4.65 12.45 8.13
C PHE A 283 3.24 11.85 8.02
N PHE A 284 2.44 12.38 7.10
CA PHE A 284 1.02 12.03 6.94
C PHE A 284 0.83 11.11 5.74
N LEU A 285 0.62 9.81 5.97
CA LEU A 285 0.30 8.85 4.93
C LEU A 285 -1.21 8.74 4.74
N TYR A 286 -1.67 9.25 3.61
CA TYR A 286 -3.03 9.10 3.09
C TYR A 286 -3.13 7.81 2.27
N VAL A 287 -4.14 7.00 2.56
CA VAL A 287 -4.45 5.77 1.82
C VAL A 287 -5.90 5.84 1.40
N ASP A 288 -6.16 6.11 0.11
CA ASP A 288 -7.53 5.99 -0.42
C ASP A 288 -7.82 4.52 -0.74
N GLU A 289 -9.07 4.11 -0.49
CA GLU A 289 -9.53 2.72 -0.59
C GLU A 289 -8.57 1.71 0.10
N PHE A 290 -8.35 1.95 1.40
CA PHE A 290 -7.45 1.24 2.31
C PHE A 290 -7.52 -0.30 2.23
N GLN A 291 -8.70 -0.87 2.02
CA GLN A 291 -8.92 -2.31 1.91
C GLN A 291 -8.06 -3.00 0.85
N ASN A 292 -7.61 -2.27 -0.18
CA ASN A 292 -6.73 -2.84 -1.21
C ASN A 292 -5.37 -3.28 -0.64
N PHE A 293 -4.92 -2.65 0.44
CA PHE A 293 -3.58 -2.82 1.00
C PHE A 293 -3.57 -3.25 2.49
N ALA A 294 -4.75 -3.29 3.12
CA ALA A 294 -4.94 -3.72 4.51
C ALA A 294 -4.52 -5.20 4.76
N THR A 295 -3.26 -5.42 5.14
CA THR A 295 -2.71 -6.72 5.56
C THR A 295 -2.69 -6.87 7.08
N GLU A 296 -2.48 -8.08 7.59
CA GLU A 296 -2.25 -8.37 9.02
C GLU A 296 -1.12 -7.48 9.60
N SER A 297 -0.04 -7.28 8.85
CA SER A 297 1.05 -6.36 9.23
C SER A 297 0.59 -4.90 9.47
N PHE A 298 -0.51 -4.46 8.86
CA PHE A 298 -1.05 -3.10 9.01
C PHE A 298 -1.66 -2.86 10.40
N ALA A 299 -2.17 -3.90 11.07
CA ALA A 299 -2.64 -3.82 12.46
C ALA A 299 -1.50 -3.44 13.43
N HIS A 300 -0.30 -3.97 13.18
CA HIS A 300 0.91 -3.60 13.92
C HIS A 300 1.35 -2.15 13.62
N ILE A 301 1.23 -1.68 12.37
CA ILE A 301 1.49 -0.27 12.03
C ILE A 301 0.58 0.64 12.86
N LEU A 302 -0.73 0.38 12.89
CA LEU A 302 -1.71 1.19 13.62
C LEU A 302 -1.44 1.27 15.13
N SER A 303 -0.84 0.22 15.71
CA SER A 303 -0.55 0.14 17.14
C SER A 303 0.77 0.84 17.54
N GLU A 304 1.70 1.04 16.60
CA GLU A 304 3.05 1.56 16.90
C GLU A 304 3.45 2.87 16.20
N ALA A 305 2.89 3.15 15.01
CA ALA A 305 3.35 4.20 14.11
C ALA A 305 3.37 5.61 14.72
N ARG A 306 2.50 5.87 15.71
CA ARG A 306 2.49 7.10 16.53
C ARG A 306 3.87 7.46 17.08
N LYS A 307 4.61 6.50 17.65
CA LYS A 307 5.95 6.71 18.23
C LYS A 307 6.95 7.19 17.18
N TYR A 308 6.81 6.68 15.96
CA TYR A 308 7.67 6.96 14.80
C TYR A 308 7.22 8.18 13.98
N ARG A 309 6.21 8.92 14.48
CA ARG A 309 5.58 10.10 13.86
C ARG A 309 5.00 9.86 12.46
N LEU A 310 4.70 8.60 12.15
CA LEU A 310 3.91 8.22 10.98
C LEU A 310 2.43 8.30 11.36
N SER A 311 1.75 9.32 10.85
CA SER A 311 0.31 9.49 10.99
C SER A 311 -0.40 8.86 9.79
N LEU A 312 -1.53 8.18 10.02
CA LEU A 312 -2.28 7.48 8.97
C LEU A 312 -3.65 8.11 8.79
N ILE A 313 -4.04 8.37 7.54
CA ILE A 313 -5.38 8.85 7.18
C ILE A 313 -5.94 7.87 6.15
N MET A 314 -6.87 7.01 6.61
CA MET A 314 -7.36 5.87 5.83
C MET A 314 -8.80 6.14 5.37
N ALA A 315 -9.05 6.12 4.06
CA ALA A 315 -10.40 6.12 3.51
C ALA A 315 -10.86 4.70 3.16
N HIS A 316 -12.14 4.42 3.41
CA HIS A 316 -12.73 3.10 3.29
C HIS A 316 -14.19 3.18 2.79
N GLN A 317 -14.73 2.10 2.22
CA GLN A 317 -16.13 2.08 1.76
C GLN A 317 -17.10 1.39 2.74
N PHE A 318 -16.83 0.14 3.12
CA PHE A 318 -17.70 -0.68 3.98
C PHE A 318 -16.87 -1.74 4.73
N VAL A 319 -17.21 -2.02 5.99
CA VAL A 319 -16.33 -2.73 6.96
C VAL A 319 -16.02 -4.16 6.52
N GLU A 320 -16.94 -4.84 5.83
CA GLU A 320 -16.82 -6.24 5.38
C GLU A 320 -15.62 -6.51 4.43
N GLN A 321 -14.95 -5.46 3.92
CA GLN A 321 -13.72 -5.60 3.13
C GLN A 321 -12.42 -5.72 3.95
N LEU A 322 -12.50 -5.66 5.28
CA LEU A 322 -11.35 -5.87 6.18
C LEU A 322 -11.43 -7.25 6.84
N ALA A 323 -10.26 -7.87 7.08
CA ALA A 323 -10.16 -8.98 8.01
C ALA A 323 -10.48 -8.49 9.44
N GLU A 324 -11.10 -9.34 10.25
CA GLU A 324 -11.59 -9.01 11.59
C GLU A 324 -10.50 -8.39 12.49
N GLU A 325 -9.30 -8.96 12.48
CA GLU A 325 -8.13 -8.44 13.22
C GLU A 325 -7.75 -7.01 12.80
N VAL A 326 -7.85 -6.70 11.50
CA VAL A 326 -7.52 -5.37 10.97
C VAL A 326 -8.63 -4.37 11.25
N ALA A 327 -9.90 -4.79 11.20
CA ALA A 327 -11.03 -3.97 11.64
C ALA A 327 -10.90 -3.62 13.13
N ALA A 328 -10.67 -4.62 13.99
CA ALA A 328 -10.43 -4.42 15.42
C ALA A 328 -9.22 -3.50 15.70
N ALA A 329 -8.12 -3.66 14.96
CA ALA A 329 -6.95 -2.79 15.09
C ALA A 329 -7.17 -1.35 14.59
N VAL A 330 -8.08 -1.13 13.63
CA VAL A 330 -8.52 0.21 13.23
C VAL A 330 -9.35 0.85 14.36
N PHE A 331 -10.41 0.18 14.83
CA PHE A 331 -11.28 0.72 15.88
C PHE A 331 -10.55 0.96 17.21
N GLY A 332 -9.64 0.06 17.60
CA GLY A 332 -8.90 0.15 18.86
C GLY A 332 -7.79 1.20 18.91
N ASN A 333 -7.26 1.64 17.77
CA ASN A 333 -6.11 2.56 17.72
C ASN A 333 -6.40 3.95 17.11
N VAL A 334 -7.49 4.12 16.36
CA VAL A 334 -7.80 5.38 15.68
C VAL A 334 -8.45 6.39 16.63
N GLY A 335 -7.78 7.53 16.84
CA GLY A 335 -8.26 8.63 17.68
C GLY A 335 -9.34 9.51 17.05
N THR A 336 -9.54 9.48 15.73
CA THR A 336 -10.60 10.25 15.07
C THR A 336 -11.33 9.44 14.01
N LEU A 337 -12.62 9.19 14.27
CA LEU A 337 -13.54 8.51 13.37
C LEU A 337 -14.41 9.54 12.64
N LEU A 338 -14.56 9.38 11.33
CA LEU A 338 -15.42 10.22 10.50
C LEU A 338 -16.24 9.34 9.55
N CYS A 339 -17.56 9.53 9.61
CA CYS A 339 -18.56 8.77 8.87
C CYS A 339 -19.29 9.69 7.88
N PHE A 340 -19.10 9.47 6.59
CA PHE A 340 -20.09 9.85 5.57
C PHE A 340 -21.21 8.79 5.56
N ARG A 341 -22.19 8.92 4.65
CA ARG A 341 -23.26 7.93 4.47
C ARG A 341 -22.73 6.51 4.16
N ILE A 342 -23.19 5.52 4.92
CA ILE A 342 -22.74 4.11 4.87
C ILE A 342 -23.88 3.11 4.56
N GLY A 343 -23.62 1.79 4.61
CA GLY A 343 -24.63 0.73 4.57
C GLY A 343 -25.36 0.55 5.92
N SER A 344 -26.45 -0.21 5.93
CA SER A 344 -27.16 -0.54 7.18
C SER A 344 -26.30 -1.46 8.08
N ARG A 345 -25.69 -2.51 7.50
CA ARG A 345 -24.75 -3.39 8.20
C ARG A 345 -23.55 -2.63 8.78
N ASP A 346 -22.98 -1.70 8.01
CA ASP A 346 -21.94 -0.81 8.52
C ASP A 346 -22.47 0.05 9.68
N ALA A 347 -23.69 0.57 9.56
CA ALA A 347 -24.29 1.45 10.56
C ALA A 347 -24.60 0.73 11.88
N GLU A 348 -25.06 -0.53 11.84
CA GLU A 348 -25.23 -1.39 13.03
C GLU A 348 -23.89 -1.61 13.79
N ALA A 349 -22.77 -1.65 13.06
CA ALA A 349 -21.44 -1.71 13.66
C ALA A 349 -20.94 -0.34 14.17
N PHE A 350 -21.27 0.74 13.45
CA PHE A 350 -20.82 2.11 13.75
C PHE A 350 -21.65 2.83 14.82
N GLU A 351 -22.92 2.47 15.01
CA GLU A 351 -23.84 3.12 15.97
C GLU A 351 -23.22 3.20 17.37
N LYS A 352 -22.58 2.12 17.84
CA LYS A 352 -21.86 2.05 19.14
C LYS A 352 -20.72 3.06 19.32
N GLU A 353 -20.16 3.59 18.25
CA GLU A 353 -19.14 4.66 18.31
C GLU A 353 -19.76 6.07 18.32
N PHE A 354 -21.03 6.19 17.93
CA PHE A 354 -21.77 7.43 17.71
C PHE A 354 -23.00 7.63 18.62
N GLU A 355 -23.36 6.60 19.41
CA GLU A 355 -24.31 6.68 20.52
C GLU A 355 -23.80 7.59 21.66
N PRO A 356 -24.70 8.29 22.38
CA PRO A 356 -26.15 8.39 22.15
C PRO A 356 -26.55 9.45 21.10
N GLU A 357 -25.62 10.23 20.56
CA GLU A 357 -25.93 11.39 19.70
C GLU A 357 -26.51 11.05 18.32
N PHE A 358 -26.18 9.90 17.71
CA PHE A 358 -26.70 9.49 16.40
C PHE A 358 -27.06 8.00 16.35
N THR A 359 -28.12 7.68 15.61
CA THR A 359 -28.59 6.31 15.37
C THR A 359 -28.08 5.74 14.04
N SER A 360 -28.16 4.44 13.86
CA SER A 360 -27.86 3.76 12.60
C SER A 360 -28.74 4.26 11.44
N GLU A 361 -29.98 4.69 11.70
CA GLU A 361 -30.82 5.35 10.70
C GLU A 361 -30.21 6.67 10.20
N ASP A 362 -29.61 7.47 11.09
CA ASP A 362 -28.96 8.74 10.72
C ASP A 362 -27.75 8.48 9.82
N LEU A 363 -26.90 7.50 10.17
CA LEU A 363 -25.72 7.11 9.38
C LEU A 363 -26.08 6.63 7.95
N VAL A 364 -27.27 6.04 7.78
CA VAL A 364 -27.79 5.56 6.48
C VAL A 364 -28.50 6.66 5.68
N LYS A 365 -29.12 7.64 6.34
CA LYS A 365 -29.86 8.76 5.73
C LYS A 365 -28.98 9.97 5.38
N LEU A 366 -27.83 10.12 6.02
CA LEU A 366 -26.91 11.26 5.91
C LEU A 366 -26.70 11.78 4.48
N GLU A 367 -26.85 13.08 4.28
CA GLU A 367 -26.72 13.72 2.96
C GLU A 367 -25.27 13.78 2.46
N LYS A 368 -25.12 13.94 1.14
CA LYS A 368 -23.82 14.10 0.48
C LYS A 368 -23.07 15.34 0.99
N PHE A 369 -21.75 15.20 1.16
CA PHE A 369 -20.83 16.18 1.80
C PHE A 369 -21.07 16.46 3.30
N ASN A 370 -22.14 15.92 3.90
CA ASN A 370 -22.30 15.93 5.35
C ASN A 370 -21.64 14.70 5.97
N VAL A 371 -21.14 14.88 7.20
CA VAL A 371 -20.39 13.88 7.97
C VAL A 371 -20.82 13.93 9.43
N TYR A 372 -20.86 12.77 10.07
CA TYR A 372 -20.77 12.66 11.53
C TYR A 372 -19.33 12.34 11.89
N LEU A 373 -18.80 12.92 12.97
CA LEU A 373 -17.45 12.62 13.44
C LEU A 373 -17.30 12.64 14.95
N LYS A 374 -16.37 11.80 15.41
CA LYS A 374 -15.84 11.73 16.77
C LYS A 374 -14.42 12.27 16.69
N LEU A 375 -14.27 13.58 16.87
CA LEU A 375 -13.00 14.29 16.68
C LEU A 375 -12.15 14.18 17.93
N MET A 376 -10.83 14.02 17.79
CA MET A 376 -9.92 14.22 18.91
C MET A 376 -9.45 15.68 18.98
N VAL A 377 -9.49 16.24 20.18
CA VAL A 377 -9.06 17.58 20.51
C VAL A 377 -8.21 17.53 21.78
N ASP A 378 -6.94 17.90 21.67
CA ASP A 378 -5.96 17.90 22.78
C ASP A 378 -5.84 16.54 23.50
N GLY A 379 -5.91 15.46 22.72
CA GLY A 379 -5.82 14.08 23.20
C GLY A 379 -7.12 13.48 23.75
N VAL A 380 -8.23 14.23 23.77
CA VAL A 380 -9.55 13.77 24.25
C VAL A 380 -10.51 13.64 23.07
N ALA A 381 -11.23 12.53 22.97
CA ALA A 381 -12.30 12.38 21.99
C ALA A 381 -13.52 13.22 22.39
N THR A 382 -14.07 14.00 21.46
CA THR A 382 -15.33 14.72 21.68
C THR A 382 -16.51 13.75 21.74
N LEU A 383 -17.65 14.22 22.26
CA LEU A 383 -18.93 13.64 21.86
C LEU A 383 -19.06 13.71 20.32
N PRO A 384 -19.77 12.76 19.69
CA PRO A 384 -20.06 12.81 18.27
C PRO A 384 -20.78 14.10 17.88
N PHE A 385 -20.47 14.65 16.71
CA PHE A 385 -21.20 15.81 16.17
C PHE A 385 -21.29 15.80 14.64
N SER A 386 -22.15 16.65 14.09
CA SER A 386 -22.37 16.79 12.65
C SER A 386 -21.58 17.97 12.06
N ALA A 387 -21.11 17.78 10.82
CA ALA A 387 -20.40 18.80 10.05
C ALA A 387 -20.62 18.62 8.54
N THR A 388 -20.27 19.66 7.78
CA THR A 388 -20.18 19.62 6.32
C THR A 388 -18.71 19.73 5.91
N THR A 389 -18.25 18.87 5.01
CA THR A 389 -16.87 18.94 4.48
C THR A 389 -16.69 20.17 3.60
N LEU A 390 -15.49 20.76 3.62
CA LEU A 390 -15.21 21.93 2.79
C LEU A 390 -15.19 21.59 1.29
N SER A 391 -15.62 22.54 0.46
CA SER A 391 -15.41 22.52 -0.99
C SER A 391 -13.90 22.52 -1.32
N PRO A 392 -13.48 22.17 -2.56
CA PRO A 392 -12.08 22.21 -2.97
C PRO A 392 -11.40 23.55 -2.61
N ILE A 393 -10.35 23.50 -1.79
CA ILE A 393 -9.67 24.71 -1.27
C ILE A 393 -8.62 25.29 -2.24
N ALA A 394 -8.35 24.59 -3.34
CA ALA A 394 -7.12 24.70 -4.08
C ALA A 394 -7.27 25.47 -5.41
N GLN A 395 -6.21 26.17 -5.82
CA GLN A 395 -6.10 26.81 -7.12
C GLN A 395 -4.99 26.12 -7.93
N ARG A 396 -5.28 25.79 -9.19
CA ARG A 396 -4.35 25.04 -10.05
C ARG A 396 -3.04 25.81 -10.20
N THR A 397 -1.92 25.09 -10.13
CA THR A 397 -0.57 25.65 -10.28
C THR A 397 0.08 25.28 -11.61
N GLU A 398 -0.62 24.48 -12.43
CA GLU A 398 -0.16 24.00 -13.74
C GLU A 398 1.21 23.32 -13.62
N SER A 399 1.38 22.57 -12.53
CA SER A 399 2.64 21.94 -12.12
C SER A 399 2.83 20.53 -12.68
N THR A 400 1.79 19.91 -13.25
CA THR A 400 1.79 18.51 -13.73
C THR A 400 3.05 18.13 -14.52
N GLU A 401 3.32 18.82 -15.63
CA GLU A 401 4.49 18.53 -16.48
C GLU A 401 5.82 18.74 -15.77
N LYS A 402 5.89 19.77 -14.91
CA LYS A 402 7.09 20.14 -14.15
C LYS A 402 7.41 19.06 -13.11
N VAL A 403 6.39 18.58 -12.39
CA VAL A 403 6.50 17.47 -11.43
C VAL A 403 6.91 16.19 -12.14
N VAL A 404 6.23 15.80 -13.23
CA VAL A 404 6.56 14.58 -13.97
C VAL A 404 8.00 14.62 -14.49
N ARG A 405 8.45 15.75 -15.07
CA ARG A 405 9.81 15.90 -15.58
C ARG A 405 10.86 15.82 -14.45
N ILE A 406 10.69 16.60 -13.37
CA ILE A 406 11.62 16.59 -12.23
C ILE A 406 11.68 15.21 -11.56
N SER A 407 10.55 14.50 -11.49
CA SER A 407 10.47 13.15 -10.92
C SER A 407 11.24 12.13 -11.78
N ARG A 408 11.11 12.19 -13.12
CA ARG A 408 11.90 11.39 -14.07
C ARG A 408 13.40 11.69 -13.95
N GLU A 409 13.78 12.97 -13.98
CA GLU A 409 15.17 13.43 -13.92
C GLU A 409 15.89 13.00 -12.63
N ARG A 410 15.17 12.90 -11.50
CA ARG A 410 15.75 12.57 -10.18
C ARG A 410 15.67 11.08 -9.81
N TYR A 411 14.61 10.38 -10.21
CA TYR A 411 14.26 9.05 -9.67
C TYR A 411 13.91 8.00 -10.73
N GLY A 412 13.78 8.38 -12.00
CA GLY A 412 13.57 7.44 -13.11
C GLY A 412 14.89 6.90 -13.66
N VAL A 413 14.88 5.67 -14.14
CA VAL A 413 16.00 5.06 -14.89
C VAL A 413 15.50 4.65 -16.27
N THR A 414 16.31 4.85 -17.32
CA THR A 414 15.88 4.53 -18.69
C THR A 414 15.61 3.03 -18.85
N ARG A 415 14.46 2.71 -19.46
CA ARG A 415 14.00 1.33 -19.68
C ARG A 415 15.09 0.40 -20.24
N GLN A 416 15.77 0.83 -21.30
CA GLN A 416 16.86 0.07 -21.94
C GLN A 416 17.96 -0.33 -20.93
N SER A 417 18.41 0.63 -20.11
CA SER A 417 19.48 0.37 -19.12
C SER A 417 19.05 -0.60 -18.02
N ILE A 418 17.76 -0.88 -17.86
CA ILE A 418 17.25 -1.90 -16.95
C ILE A 418 17.14 -3.24 -17.67
N GLU A 419 16.59 -3.26 -18.89
CA GLU A 419 16.43 -4.49 -19.66
C GLU A 419 17.78 -5.15 -20.00
N GLU A 420 18.81 -4.37 -20.35
CA GLU A 420 20.20 -4.83 -20.45
C GLU A 420 20.74 -5.48 -19.15
N LYS A 421 20.42 -4.89 -17.99
CA LYS A 421 20.82 -5.43 -16.68
C LYS A 421 20.04 -6.69 -16.32
N VAL A 422 18.76 -6.77 -16.71
CA VAL A 422 17.89 -7.93 -16.48
C VAL A 422 18.36 -9.12 -17.31
N MET A 423 18.68 -8.95 -18.60
CA MET A 423 19.22 -10.05 -19.43
C MET A 423 20.51 -10.63 -18.83
N LYS A 424 21.48 -9.75 -18.55
CA LYS A 424 22.76 -10.09 -17.88
C LYS A 424 22.57 -10.72 -16.51
N TRP A 425 21.52 -10.35 -15.77
CA TRP A 425 21.17 -10.98 -14.49
C TRP A 425 20.54 -12.37 -14.68
N SER A 426 19.69 -12.56 -15.70
CA SER A 426 19.07 -13.86 -16.00
C SER A 426 20.06 -14.90 -16.52
N GLY A 427 21.20 -14.47 -17.08
CA GLY A 427 22.15 -15.37 -17.75
C GLY A 427 21.72 -15.74 -19.17
N MET A 428 20.95 -14.84 -19.81
CA MET A 428 20.85 -14.80 -21.26
C MET A 428 21.86 -13.74 -21.70
N ASP A 429 22.96 -14.20 -22.32
CA ASP A 429 24.02 -13.31 -22.75
C ASP A 429 23.55 -12.49 -23.97
N PHE A 430 23.92 -11.21 -23.99
CA PHE A 430 23.39 -10.25 -24.95
C PHE A 430 23.88 -10.50 -26.39
N GLU A 431 24.94 -11.30 -26.52
CA GLU A 431 25.57 -11.66 -27.79
C GLU A 431 24.71 -12.68 -28.56
N SER A 432 24.18 -13.73 -27.91
CA SER A 432 23.40 -14.75 -28.63
C SER A 432 22.07 -14.23 -29.20
N VAL A 433 21.43 -13.27 -28.52
CA VAL A 433 20.18 -12.66 -29.01
C VAL A 433 20.45 -11.71 -30.19
N GLN A 434 21.60 -11.03 -30.19
CA GLN A 434 22.02 -10.21 -31.34
C GLN A 434 22.53 -11.07 -32.50
N GLU A 435 23.11 -12.24 -32.22
CA GLU A 435 23.43 -13.24 -33.25
C GLU A 435 22.15 -13.83 -33.85
N GLU A 436 21.14 -14.22 -33.05
CA GLU A 436 19.85 -14.70 -33.55
C GLU A 436 19.08 -13.63 -34.38
N GLU A 437 18.96 -12.39 -33.89
CA GLU A 437 18.34 -11.29 -34.67
C GLU A 437 19.15 -10.94 -35.94
N ALA A 438 20.49 -10.99 -35.89
CA ALA A 438 21.32 -10.75 -37.07
C ALA A 438 21.26 -11.91 -38.08
N GLU A 439 21.18 -13.16 -37.62
CA GLU A 439 21.03 -14.33 -38.48
C GLU A 439 19.65 -14.36 -39.16
N GLU A 440 18.55 -13.98 -38.49
CA GLU A 440 17.26 -13.78 -39.17
C GLU A 440 17.36 -12.68 -40.26
N ILE A 441 17.93 -11.52 -39.92
CA ILE A 441 18.09 -10.38 -40.85
C ILE A 441 19.06 -10.71 -42.02
N MET A 442 20.00 -11.65 -41.83
CA MET A 442 20.85 -12.18 -42.91
C MET A 442 20.17 -13.31 -43.70
N ALA A 443 19.34 -14.14 -43.07
CA ALA A 443 18.60 -15.22 -43.72
C ALA A 443 17.58 -14.68 -44.73
N GLU A 444 16.89 -13.58 -44.41
CA GLU A 444 16.01 -12.87 -45.35
C GLU A 444 16.78 -12.18 -46.51
N LYS A 445 18.13 -12.14 -46.48
CA LYS A 445 18.97 -11.40 -47.43
C LYS A 445 19.95 -12.26 -48.23
N LYS A 446 19.69 -13.56 -48.38
CA LYS A 446 20.46 -14.38 -49.33
C LYS A 446 20.15 -13.98 -50.79
N PRO A 447 21.16 -13.75 -51.65
CA PRO A 447 20.95 -13.47 -53.07
C PRO A 447 20.30 -14.64 -53.81
N VAL A 448 19.59 -14.34 -54.89
CA VAL A 448 19.20 -15.34 -55.89
C VAL A 448 20.46 -15.73 -56.68
N GLU A 449 20.85 -17.00 -56.62
CA GLU A 449 21.96 -17.52 -57.44
C GLU A 449 21.61 -17.47 -58.94
N GLU A 450 22.55 -16.98 -59.75
CA GLU A 450 22.44 -17.00 -61.20
C GLU A 450 22.55 -18.44 -61.73
N ARG A 451 21.62 -18.84 -62.59
CA ARG A 451 21.69 -20.13 -63.29
C ARG A 451 22.64 -20.03 -64.49
N PRO A 452 23.45 -21.05 -64.78
CA PRO A 452 24.31 -21.06 -65.96
C PRO A 452 23.49 -21.05 -67.26
N GLU A 453 24.00 -20.42 -68.31
CA GLU A 453 23.35 -20.34 -69.61
C GLU A 453 23.22 -21.72 -70.29
N PRO A 454 22.04 -22.08 -70.82
CA PRO A 454 21.91 -23.19 -71.76
C PRO A 454 22.36 -22.76 -73.17
N THR A 455 23.17 -23.60 -73.81
CA THR A 455 23.78 -23.36 -75.13
C THR A 455 22.79 -23.14 -76.27
N ASP A 456 23.29 -22.55 -77.36
CA ASP A 456 22.57 -22.14 -78.56
C ASP A 456 21.90 -23.31 -79.33
N ALA A 457 20.71 -23.74 -78.86
CA ALA A 457 20.00 -24.90 -79.43
C ALA A 457 18.46 -24.77 -79.49
N HIS A 458 17.87 -23.59 -79.22
CA HIS A 458 16.40 -23.40 -79.28
C HIS A 458 15.93 -22.03 -79.80
N LYS A 459 16.67 -21.43 -80.76
CA LYS A 459 16.23 -20.24 -81.54
C LYS A 459 15.16 -20.58 -82.60
N GLN A 460 14.09 -21.30 -82.24
CA GLN A 460 13.01 -21.62 -83.19
C GLN A 460 11.65 -22.00 -82.56
N ASN A 461 11.17 -21.26 -81.54
CA ASN A 461 9.76 -21.34 -81.14
C ASN A 461 9.20 -20.11 -80.38
N ARG A 462 9.82 -18.92 -80.53
CA ARG A 462 9.49 -17.73 -79.72
C ARG A 462 8.85 -16.55 -80.48
N GLU A 463 8.51 -16.73 -81.75
CA GLU A 463 7.89 -15.68 -82.58
C GLU A 463 6.37 -15.58 -82.44
N ASN A 464 5.70 -16.56 -81.80
CA ASN A 464 4.25 -16.73 -81.88
C ASN A 464 3.47 -16.25 -80.64
N PHE A 465 4.03 -15.37 -79.79
CA PHE A 465 3.37 -14.88 -78.57
C PHE A 465 3.37 -13.35 -78.37
N ASP A 466 4.38 -12.62 -78.84
CA ASP A 466 4.44 -11.15 -78.68
C ASP A 466 3.54 -10.36 -79.66
N ALA A 467 2.95 -11.02 -80.65
CA ALA A 467 2.12 -10.42 -81.70
C ALA A 467 0.75 -9.86 -81.23
N LYS A 468 0.41 -9.92 -79.93
CA LYS A 468 -0.92 -9.55 -79.41
C LYS A 468 -0.97 -8.47 -78.32
N LYS A 469 0.12 -7.75 -78.02
CA LYS A 469 0.15 -6.76 -76.92
C LYS A 469 0.66 -5.35 -77.27
N LYS A 470 0.56 -4.92 -78.54
CA LYS A 470 0.92 -3.55 -78.99
C LYS A 470 -0.14 -2.85 -79.85
N MET A 471 -1.31 -2.61 -79.26
CA MET A 471 -2.26 -1.54 -79.64
C MET A 471 -2.83 -0.96 -78.33
N ALA A 472 -2.86 0.34 -78.04
CA ALA A 472 -2.25 1.49 -78.70
C ALA A 472 -1.92 2.64 -77.69
N ARG A 473 -1.18 3.66 -78.16
CA ARG A 473 -0.88 4.99 -77.57
C ARG A 473 -1.19 6.06 -78.68
N PRO A 474 -1.15 7.41 -78.49
CA PRO A 474 -0.48 8.27 -77.49
C PRO A 474 -1.52 8.99 -76.57
N ALA A 475 -1.54 10.27 -76.15
CA ALA A 475 -0.75 11.50 -76.36
C ALA A 475 -0.89 12.49 -75.16
N VAL A 476 -0.20 13.64 -75.15
CA VAL A 476 -0.14 14.61 -74.02
C VAL A 476 -0.08 16.09 -74.47
N ALA A 477 -1.00 16.93 -73.93
CA ALA A 477 -0.96 18.41 -73.76
C ALA A 477 -0.89 19.31 -75.05
N PRO A 478 -0.96 20.67 -75.00
CA PRO A 478 -1.06 21.62 -73.84
C PRO A 478 -2.01 22.88 -73.99
N VAL A 479 -2.03 23.74 -72.95
CA VAL A 479 -2.48 25.19 -72.87
C VAL A 479 -3.99 25.56 -72.80
N GLY A 480 -4.35 26.55 -71.95
CA GLY A 480 -5.63 27.32 -71.98
C GLY A 480 -6.02 28.01 -70.64
N GLU A 481 -6.67 29.20 -70.64
CA GLU A 481 -7.04 29.98 -69.44
C GLU A 481 -8.56 30.32 -69.29
N LYS A 482 -9.09 30.19 -68.04
CA LYS A 482 -10.13 31.07 -67.37
C LYS A 482 -11.56 31.20 -67.99
N PRO A 483 -12.58 31.79 -67.29
CA PRO A 483 -13.02 31.58 -65.89
C PRO A 483 -14.57 31.57 -65.63
N ARG A 484 -15.02 30.98 -64.49
CA ARG A 484 -16.38 31.11 -63.83
C ARG A 484 -17.59 30.49 -64.60
N GLU A 485 -18.79 30.19 -64.05
CA GLU A 485 -19.51 30.59 -62.80
C GLU A 485 -20.08 29.39 -61.94
N HIS A 486 -21.08 29.66 -61.06
CA HIS A 486 -21.58 28.82 -59.95
C HIS A 486 -22.68 27.78 -60.28
N ARG A 487 -22.78 26.71 -59.45
CA ARG A 487 -24.04 26.23 -58.79
C ARG A 487 -23.74 25.28 -57.58
N PRO A 488 -24.72 24.89 -56.73
CA PRO A 488 -24.50 24.51 -55.31
C PRO A 488 -24.24 23.00 -55.03
N PRO A 489 -23.81 22.64 -53.79
CA PRO A 489 -23.51 21.26 -53.39
C PRO A 489 -24.74 20.37 -53.10
N ALA A 490 -24.53 19.05 -53.20
CA ALA A 490 -25.52 17.98 -52.98
C ALA A 490 -25.50 17.42 -51.53
N PRO A 491 -26.60 16.77 -51.05
CA PRO A 491 -26.77 16.39 -49.64
C PRO A 491 -26.14 15.03 -49.24
N ARG A 492 -26.13 14.76 -47.92
CA ARG A 492 -25.64 13.51 -47.31
C ARG A 492 -26.75 12.42 -47.26
N PRO A 493 -26.40 11.11 -47.32
CA PRO A 493 -27.35 10.01 -47.09
C PRO A 493 -27.67 9.81 -45.59
N ALA A 494 -28.76 9.07 -45.32
CA ALA A 494 -29.33 8.85 -43.98
C ALA A 494 -29.35 7.38 -43.53
N SER A 495 -29.72 7.14 -42.27
CA SER A 495 -29.67 5.84 -41.55
C SER A 495 -30.86 4.91 -41.81
N SER A 496 -30.65 3.60 -41.61
CA SER A 496 -31.65 2.52 -41.78
C SER A 496 -32.24 2.00 -40.44
N PRO A 497 -33.45 1.41 -40.41
CA PRO A 497 -34.19 1.02 -39.19
C PRO A 497 -34.03 -0.46 -38.74
N PRO A 498 -34.45 -0.83 -37.51
CA PRO A 498 -34.31 -2.18 -36.93
C PRO A 498 -35.51 -3.14 -37.17
N ALA A 499 -35.33 -4.42 -36.85
CA ALA A 499 -36.29 -5.53 -37.05
C ALA A 499 -36.95 -6.05 -35.73
N PRO A 500 -38.09 -6.78 -35.78
CA PRO A 500 -38.97 -7.02 -34.62
C PRO A 500 -38.78 -8.37 -33.87
N LYS A 501 -39.49 -8.51 -32.73
CA LYS A 501 -39.59 -9.73 -31.89
C LYS A 501 -40.91 -10.50 -32.12
N PRO A 502 -40.97 -11.81 -31.83
CA PRO A 502 -42.21 -12.56 -31.57
C PRO A 502 -42.31 -13.06 -30.10
N SER A 503 -43.52 -13.47 -29.66
CA SER A 503 -43.74 -14.15 -28.38
C SER A 503 -44.97 -15.06 -28.35
N SER A 504 -44.84 -16.21 -27.66
CA SER A 504 -45.87 -17.07 -27.04
C SER A 504 -47.01 -17.70 -27.87
N SER A 505 -47.00 -19.03 -27.97
CA SER A 505 -48.18 -19.91 -27.92
C SER A 505 -47.80 -21.35 -27.49
N THR A 506 -48.78 -22.10 -26.95
CA THR A 506 -48.75 -23.54 -26.57
C THR A 506 -49.77 -24.32 -27.45
N PRO A 507 -50.06 -25.66 -27.35
CA PRO A 507 -49.74 -26.67 -26.31
C PRO A 507 -49.49 -28.16 -26.79
N VAL A 508 -49.49 -29.14 -25.84
CA VAL A 508 -49.72 -30.62 -25.96
C VAL A 508 -48.68 -31.53 -26.66
N GLY A 509 -48.41 -32.74 -26.08
CA GLY A 509 -47.80 -33.91 -26.78
C GLY A 509 -47.13 -34.97 -25.85
N GLU A 510 -47.38 -36.27 -26.04
CA GLU A 510 -46.93 -37.38 -25.15
C GLU A 510 -45.76 -38.28 -25.64
N LYS A 511 -45.09 -38.95 -24.67
CA LYS A 511 -44.56 -40.35 -24.67
C LYS A 511 -43.30 -40.80 -25.47
N ARG A 512 -42.32 -41.36 -24.72
CA ARG A 512 -41.69 -42.73 -24.79
C ARG A 512 -41.04 -43.21 -26.14
N ILE A 513 -39.91 -43.95 -26.25
CA ILE A 513 -39.23 -45.01 -25.44
C ILE A 513 -37.67 -44.91 -25.54
N THR A 514 -36.96 -45.67 -24.69
CA THR A 514 -35.50 -45.97 -24.51
C THR A 514 -34.94 -46.96 -25.59
N PRO A 515 -33.75 -47.65 -25.50
CA PRO A 515 -32.67 -47.78 -24.47
C PRO A 515 -31.23 -47.58 -25.04
N ALA A 516 -30.07 -48.00 -24.49
CA ALA A 516 -29.65 -48.85 -23.34
C ALA A 516 -28.23 -48.46 -22.81
N GLY A 517 -27.71 -49.11 -21.75
CA GLY A 517 -26.30 -48.91 -21.31
C GLY A 517 -25.93 -49.40 -19.88
N PHE A 518 -25.92 -50.72 -19.67
CA PHE A 518 -25.48 -51.51 -18.48
C PHE A 518 -24.11 -51.10 -17.84
N ALA A 519 -23.74 -51.42 -16.58
CA ALA A 519 -24.40 -52.04 -15.40
C ALA A 519 -23.52 -51.87 -14.12
N PRO A 520 -24.01 -52.27 -12.92
CA PRO A 520 -23.26 -53.28 -12.14
C PRO A 520 -24.14 -54.38 -11.47
N LEU A 521 -23.50 -55.39 -10.87
CA LEU A 521 -24.09 -56.59 -10.25
C LEU A 521 -24.08 -56.58 -8.70
N ASN A 522 -24.63 -57.62 -8.06
CA ASN A 522 -25.06 -57.64 -6.65
C ASN A 522 -24.89 -59.04 -5.98
N ILE A 523 -25.12 -59.14 -4.65
CA ILE A 523 -25.47 -60.33 -3.80
C ILE A 523 -24.35 -61.03 -2.96
N MET A 524 -24.42 -60.76 -1.64
CA MET A 524 -24.35 -61.62 -0.42
C MET A 524 -23.14 -62.49 0.05
N GLN A 525 -22.85 -62.28 1.36
CA GLN A 525 -22.65 -63.25 2.48
C GLN A 525 -21.26 -63.81 2.89
N ILE A 526 -21.25 -64.33 4.14
CA ILE A 526 -20.15 -64.86 5.00
C ILE A 526 -19.35 -63.77 5.76
N ALA A 527 -18.93 -63.92 7.03
CA ALA A 527 -19.53 -64.32 8.33
C ALA A 527 -18.39 -64.39 9.40
N GLN A 528 -18.72 -64.32 10.70
CA GLN A 528 -17.77 -64.36 11.87
C GLN A 528 -16.89 -63.09 12.02
N GLY A 529 -16.47 -62.65 13.22
CA GLY A 529 -16.81 -63.04 14.60
C GLY A 529 -16.01 -62.24 15.67
N ASN A 530 -16.51 -62.18 16.91
CA ASN A 530 -15.89 -61.70 18.18
C ASN A 530 -15.53 -60.18 18.28
N GLU A 531 -16.12 -59.38 19.19
CA GLU A 531 -15.83 -59.14 20.64
C GLU A 531 -14.91 -57.92 20.89
N ALA A 532 -15.07 -57.07 21.91
CA ALA A 532 -16.17 -56.87 22.88
C ALA A 532 -16.05 -55.50 23.60
N SER A 533 -17.14 -55.06 24.27
CA SER A 533 -17.20 -54.17 25.47
C SER A 533 -16.68 -52.70 25.42
N GLU A 534 -17.31 -51.69 26.05
CA GLU A 534 -18.68 -51.54 26.59
C GLU A 534 -19.00 -50.07 27.01
N LYS A 535 -20.31 -49.74 27.17
CA LYS A 535 -20.92 -48.72 28.06
C LYS A 535 -20.74 -47.21 27.74
N LYS A 536 -21.76 -46.34 27.87
CA LYS A 536 -23.23 -46.50 28.09
C LYS A 536 -24.00 -45.19 27.78
N GLU A 537 -25.26 -45.31 27.35
CA GLU A 537 -26.50 -44.52 27.67
C GLU A 537 -26.47 -43.01 28.04
N GLU A 538 -27.52 -42.19 27.83
CA GLU A 538 -28.62 -42.11 26.83
C GLU A 538 -29.44 -40.81 27.09
N GLN A 539 -30.33 -40.39 26.17
CA GLN A 539 -31.30 -39.28 26.40
C GLN A 539 -32.67 -39.55 25.74
N PRO A 540 -33.80 -39.40 26.44
CA PRO A 540 -35.14 -39.51 25.87
C PRO A 540 -35.81 -38.15 25.56
N THR A 541 -36.37 -38.14 24.36
CA THR A 541 -37.13 -37.17 23.56
C THR A 541 -38.51 -36.70 24.08
N HIS A 542 -39.16 -35.79 23.31
CA HIS A 542 -40.64 -35.62 23.13
C HIS A 542 -41.47 -34.86 24.22
N HIS A 543 -42.57 -34.12 23.94
CA HIS A 543 -43.11 -33.45 22.72
C HIS A 543 -44.34 -32.53 23.05
N ILE A 544 -45.10 -32.07 22.02
CA ILE A 544 -46.47 -31.45 22.01
C ILE A 544 -46.66 -29.99 22.59
N PRO A 545 -47.81 -29.25 22.43
CA PRO A 545 -47.79 -28.01 21.63
C PRO A 545 -48.53 -26.76 22.21
N THR A 546 -48.71 -25.72 21.38
CA THR A 546 -49.41 -24.43 21.61
C THR A 546 -50.95 -24.46 21.46
N LEU A 547 -51.67 -23.56 22.16
CA LEU A 547 -53.00 -23.06 21.72
C LEU A 547 -53.52 -21.79 22.46
N THR A 548 -54.03 -20.80 21.69
CA THR A 548 -55.04 -19.76 22.03
C THR A 548 -54.77 -18.62 23.05
N SER A 549 -55.69 -17.63 23.05
CA SER A 549 -55.50 -16.23 23.45
C SER A 549 -56.71 -15.60 24.16
N VAL A 550 -56.51 -14.63 25.07
CA VAL A 550 -57.52 -13.61 25.49
C VAL A 550 -56.81 -12.27 25.82
N GLN A 551 -57.53 -11.14 25.70
CA GLN A 551 -57.07 -9.76 26.04
C GLN A 551 -57.48 -9.35 27.48
N PHE A 552 -56.87 -8.31 28.06
CA PHE A 552 -57.55 -7.09 28.61
C PHE A 552 -56.65 -6.21 29.51
N GLY A 553 -56.87 -4.88 29.49
CA GLY A 553 -57.02 -4.10 30.75
C GLY A 553 -55.82 -3.39 31.40
N GLY A 554 -55.43 -2.22 30.87
CA GLY A 554 -55.59 -0.93 31.60
C GLY A 554 -54.74 -0.53 32.82
N ALA A 555 -53.87 0.46 32.60
CA ALA A 555 -53.55 1.59 33.52
C ALA A 555 -52.62 1.29 34.74
N PRO A 556 -52.21 2.29 35.56
CA PRO A 556 -50.80 2.71 35.52
C PRO A 556 -50.04 2.66 36.86
N VAL A 557 -48.71 2.53 36.81
CA VAL A 557 -47.83 2.58 37.99
C VAL A 557 -47.06 3.91 38.05
N ASN A 558 -46.94 4.45 39.26
CA ASN A 558 -46.53 5.82 39.55
C ASN A 558 -45.00 5.97 39.71
N VAL A 559 -44.45 7.16 39.41
CA VAL A 559 -43.01 7.46 39.50
C VAL A 559 -42.70 8.28 40.76
N PRO A 560 -41.88 7.79 41.70
CA PRO A 560 -41.38 8.60 42.82
C PRO A 560 -40.26 9.57 42.38
N ALA A 561 -40.29 10.79 42.91
CA ALA A 561 -39.25 11.80 42.70
C ALA A 561 -37.97 11.51 43.54
N PRO A 562 -36.78 11.97 43.11
CA PRO A 562 -35.51 11.59 43.75
C PRO A 562 -35.25 12.30 45.10
N GLN A 563 -34.68 11.56 46.05
CA GLN A 563 -34.14 12.09 47.31
C GLN A 563 -32.72 12.66 47.13
N LYS A 564 -32.29 13.52 48.06
CA LYS A 564 -30.96 14.17 48.09
C LYS A 564 -30.12 13.65 49.28
N VAL A 565 -28.84 14.04 49.29
CA VAL A 565 -27.85 13.88 50.39
C VAL A 565 -27.25 12.44 50.42
N ALA A 566 -25.95 12.19 50.62
CA ALA A 566 -24.85 13.02 51.14
C ALA A 566 -23.56 13.01 50.28
N THR A 567 -22.65 13.96 50.56
CA THR A 567 -21.25 14.01 50.07
C THR A 567 -20.27 13.30 51.02
N PRO A 568 -19.35 12.45 50.54
CA PRO A 568 -18.20 11.97 51.32
C PRO A 568 -17.10 13.05 51.52
N PRO A 569 -16.19 12.89 52.52
CA PRO A 569 -15.20 13.90 52.90
C PRO A 569 -13.88 13.84 52.10
N SER A 570 -13.00 14.82 52.35
CA SER A 570 -11.74 15.03 51.62
C SER A 570 -10.46 14.66 52.40
N ALA A 571 -9.47 14.19 51.64
CA ALA A 571 -8.02 14.19 51.90
C ALA A 571 -7.40 13.36 53.06
N ALA A 572 -6.59 12.37 52.66
CA ALA A 572 -5.33 11.99 53.30
C ALA A 572 -4.28 11.70 52.18
N PRO A 573 -2.97 11.91 52.40
CA PRO A 573 -2.01 12.13 51.30
C PRO A 573 -1.39 10.87 50.69
N ALA A 574 -1.03 10.97 49.41
CA ALA A 574 -0.31 9.92 48.67
C ALA A 574 1.15 9.74 49.13
N LEU A 575 1.63 8.49 49.14
CA LEU A 575 3.01 8.14 49.45
C LEU A 575 3.97 8.50 48.30
N LYS A 576 5.18 8.96 48.65
CA LYS A 576 6.24 9.27 47.67
C LYS A 576 6.81 7.98 47.05
N PRO A 577 7.18 7.99 45.75
CA PRO A 577 7.96 6.90 45.16
C PRO A 577 9.36 6.83 45.77
N PRO A 578 9.99 5.63 45.85
CA PRO A 578 11.33 5.46 46.40
C PRO A 578 12.42 6.02 45.47
N ALA A 579 13.47 6.57 46.07
CA ALA A 579 14.66 7.02 45.33
C ALA A 579 15.50 5.83 44.80
N PRO A 580 16.23 5.99 43.68
CA PRO A 580 17.05 4.94 43.10
C PRO A 580 18.21 4.55 44.03
N ARG A 581 18.44 3.24 44.21
CA ARG A 581 19.57 2.71 44.99
C ARG A 581 20.83 2.65 44.12
N THR A 582 21.93 3.15 44.64
CA THR A 582 23.27 2.93 44.08
C THR A 582 23.71 1.46 44.26
N PRO A 583 24.44 0.87 43.30
CA PRO A 583 24.97 -0.49 43.44
C PRO A 583 26.18 -0.52 44.38
N ALA A 584 26.19 -1.49 45.29
CA ALA A 584 27.36 -1.87 46.09
C ALA A 584 28.08 -3.07 45.42
N PRO A 585 29.38 -3.29 45.66
CA PRO A 585 30.20 -4.18 44.81
C PRO A 585 29.97 -5.66 45.07
N ALA A 586 30.10 -6.46 44.01
CA ALA A 586 30.07 -7.92 44.09
C ALA A 586 31.28 -8.46 44.89
N GLN A 587 31.01 -9.26 45.92
CA GLN A 587 32.02 -10.07 46.61
C GLN A 587 32.06 -11.48 46.00
N ALA A 588 33.26 -12.04 45.85
CA ALA A 588 33.44 -13.36 45.25
C ALA A 588 33.15 -14.48 46.27
N ALA A 589 32.31 -15.45 45.88
CA ALA A 589 32.15 -16.69 46.63
C ALA A 589 33.32 -17.65 46.34
N VAL A 590 33.87 -18.26 47.39
CA VAL A 590 34.90 -19.30 47.31
C VAL A 590 34.29 -20.62 47.73
N ILE A 591 34.36 -21.64 46.86
CA ILE A 591 34.11 -23.04 47.23
C ILE A 591 35.26 -23.89 46.67
N ALA A 592 35.75 -24.80 47.51
CA ALA A 592 36.82 -25.76 47.29
C ALA A 592 36.23 -27.18 47.08
N ALA A 593 36.98 -28.21 46.68
CA ALA A 593 38.17 -28.29 45.82
C ALA A 593 38.40 -29.79 45.51
N ASP A 594 38.73 -30.12 44.26
CA ASP A 594 39.47 -31.32 43.84
C ASP A 594 39.68 -31.25 42.31
N GLY A 595 40.67 -31.90 41.70
CA GLY A 595 41.70 -32.73 42.32
C GLY A 595 42.55 -33.50 41.29
N THR A 596 43.35 -32.83 40.46
CA THR A 596 44.55 -33.40 39.80
C THR A 596 45.32 -32.37 38.97
N ALA A 597 46.64 -32.57 38.86
CA ALA A 597 47.58 -31.89 37.97
C ALA A 597 48.28 -33.00 37.12
N PRO A 598 49.19 -32.75 36.13
CA PRO A 598 50.04 -31.56 36.03
C PRO A 598 50.60 -31.12 34.64
N LYS A 599 51.50 -30.11 34.69
CA LYS A 599 52.66 -29.79 33.80
C LYS A 599 52.51 -28.73 32.68
N LYS A 600 53.09 -27.55 33.01
CA LYS A 600 53.98 -26.69 32.17
C LYS A 600 53.29 -25.96 30.98
N ARG A 601 53.55 -24.66 30.75
CA ARG A 601 54.87 -24.02 30.60
C ARG A 601 54.88 -22.52 31.03
N LYS A 602 56.06 -21.93 31.22
CA LYS A 602 56.27 -20.55 31.76
C LYS A 602 56.61 -19.51 30.67
N ARG A 603 56.06 -18.28 30.79
CA ARG A 603 56.69 -16.94 30.56
C ARG A 603 55.58 -15.87 30.79
N LYS A 604 55.65 -14.81 31.63
CA LYS A 604 56.67 -13.76 31.92
C LYS A 604 57.07 -12.98 30.64
N ARG A 605 57.07 -11.63 30.57
CA ARG A 605 57.30 -10.64 31.67
C ARG A 605 57.03 -9.16 31.24
N LYS A 606 56.35 -8.36 32.08
CA LYS A 606 56.50 -6.86 32.25
C LYS A 606 56.21 -5.94 31.02
N LYS A 607 56.06 -4.60 31.12
CA LYS A 607 56.30 -3.59 32.19
C LYS A 607 55.39 -2.33 32.07
N LYS A 608 55.37 -1.53 33.16
CA LYS A 608 54.98 -0.10 33.37
C LYS A 608 55.10 0.86 32.16
N THR A 609 54.49 2.07 32.08
CA THR A 609 54.14 3.14 33.09
C THR A 609 52.81 3.85 32.77
N ALA A 610 52.02 4.51 33.64
CA ALA A 610 52.14 5.12 34.99
C ALA A 610 52.33 6.66 35.03
N GLY A 611 51.40 7.38 35.70
CA GLY A 611 51.40 8.83 35.99
C GLY A 611 50.11 9.55 35.51
N GLY A 612 49.47 10.48 36.23
CA GLY A 612 49.58 10.80 37.68
C GLY A 612 49.10 12.21 38.08
N GLY A 613 47.93 12.31 38.75
CA GLY A 613 47.42 13.53 39.44
C GLY A 613 46.83 14.63 38.53
N SER A 614 46.20 15.71 39.05
CA SER A 614 45.58 15.93 40.37
C SER A 614 44.91 17.32 40.50
N GLY A 615 43.71 17.39 41.11
CA GLY A 615 43.24 18.58 41.87
C GLY A 615 42.25 19.55 41.19
N GLY A 616 41.52 20.32 42.02
CA GLY A 616 40.89 21.60 41.65
C GLY A 616 39.36 21.62 41.42
N GLY A 617 38.59 22.01 42.44
CA GLY A 617 37.35 22.80 42.25
C GLY A 617 37.68 24.31 42.20
N PRO A 618 36.71 25.21 41.99
CA PRO A 618 35.55 25.34 42.89
C PRO A 618 34.19 25.65 42.21
N GLN A 619 33.18 25.91 43.05
CA GLN A 619 31.85 26.48 42.73
C GLN A 619 32.00 28.01 42.40
N SER A 620 31.00 28.84 42.05
CA SER A 620 29.55 28.82 42.36
C SER A 620 28.73 29.73 41.37
N PRO A 621 27.65 30.50 41.71
CA PRO A 621 26.28 30.13 41.30
C PRO A 621 25.46 31.21 40.54
N TRP A 622 24.33 30.84 39.95
CA TRP A 622 23.17 31.74 39.70
C TRP A 622 21.83 31.01 39.97
N PRO A 623 20.72 31.71 40.28
CA PRO A 623 19.65 31.19 41.14
C PRO A 623 18.35 30.78 40.41
N ARG A 624 17.41 30.22 41.19
CA ARG A 624 15.98 30.16 40.85
C ARG A 624 15.29 31.44 41.31
N GLU A 625 14.35 31.97 40.52
CA GLU A 625 12.93 32.14 40.85
C GLU A 625 12.20 33.03 39.85
N MET A 626 11.07 32.56 39.33
CA MET A 626 9.74 33.19 39.48
C MET A 626 8.69 32.36 38.73
N ALA A 627 7.47 32.30 39.27
CA ALA A 627 6.34 31.65 38.62
C ALA A 627 5.08 32.50 38.84
N SER A 628 4.44 32.94 37.75
CA SER A 628 3.15 33.63 37.82
C SER A 628 2.34 33.49 36.54
N ARG A 629 1.13 32.93 36.69
CA ARG A 629 -0.13 33.30 36.01
C ARG A 629 -0.10 33.59 34.50
N PHE A 630 -0.80 32.75 33.74
CA PHE A 630 -1.48 33.18 32.51
C PHE A 630 -2.93 32.67 32.50
N GLU A 631 -3.87 33.59 32.31
CA GLU A 631 -5.26 33.31 31.95
C GLU A 631 -5.41 33.33 30.42
N PRO A 632 -6.36 32.60 29.83
CA PRO A 632 -6.48 32.50 28.37
C PRO A 632 -7.02 33.81 27.75
N VAL A 633 -6.20 34.45 26.91
CA VAL A 633 -6.60 35.65 26.16
C VAL A 633 -7.59 35.27 25.04
N VAL A 634 -8.81 35.79 25.13
CA VAL A 634 -9.80 35.75 24.04
C VAL A 634 -9.46 36.85 23.04
N VAL A 635 -9.09 36.47 21.81
CA VAL A 635 -8.85 37.43 20.72
C VAL A 635 -10.14 37.63 19.91
N ASP A 636 -10.79 38.78 20.09
CA ASP A 636 -11.91 39.23 19.27
C ASP A 636 -11.39 39.86 17.96
N THR A 637 -11.73 39.27 16.82
CA THR A 637 -11.27 39.71 15.49
C THR A 637 -12.25 40.67 14.82
N SER A 638 -12.88 41.58 15.57
CA SER A 638 -13.94 42.50 15.08
C SER A 638 -13.54 43.97 14.91
N LYS A 639 -12.23 44.30 14.86
CA LYS A 639 -11.73 45.65 14.47
C LYS A 639 -10.36 45.59 13.79
N ALA A 640 -10.37 45.55 12.46
CA ALA A 640 -9.19 45.71 11.60
C ALA A 640 -9.56 46.26 10.21
N GLY A 641 -10.48 47.23 10.17
CA GLY A 641 -10.76 48.03 8.98
C GLY A 641 -9.95 49.33 9.04
N GLU A 642 -9.41 49.74 7.89
CA GLU A 642 -8.84 51.07 7.60
C GLU A 642 -7.72 51.60 8.54
N LEU A 643 -6.48 51.60 8.04
CA LEU A 643 -5.54 52.71 8.26
C LEU A 643 -4.42 52.70 7.20
N SER A 644 -4.44 53.72 6.35
CA SER A 644 -3.32 54.33 5.60
C SER A 644 -2.38 53.47 4.75
N LEU A 645 -2.48 53.64 3.42
CA LEU A 645 -1.26 53.81 2.63
C LEU A 645 -0.60 55.13 3.03
N ASN A 646 0.66 55.10 3.47
CA ASN A 646 1.71 56.05 3.09
C ASN A 646 2.99 55.82 3.91
N VAL A 647 4.07 55.40 3.24
CA VAL A 647 5.42 55.99 3.27
C VAL A 647 6.25 55.23 2.24
N LEU A 648 6.90 55.99 1.35
CA LEU A 648 7.81 55.49 0.32
C LEU A 648 9.20 56.03 0.64
N LYS A 649 10.24 55.20 0.46
CA LYS A 649 11.67 55.50 0.76
C LYS A 649 11.93 55.60 2.28
N ASP A 650 12.96 54.97 2.84
CA ASP A 650 14.36 55.19 2.47
C ASP A 650 15.31 54.01 2.85
N GLN A 651 16.60 54.22 2.58
CA GLN A 651 17.79 53.45 3.03
C GLN A 651 18.15 52.17 2.25
N GLN A 652 19.19 52.33 1.43
CA GLN A 652 20.13 51.29 1.01
C GLN A 652 21.28 51.21 2.03
N HIS A 653 22.05 50.10 2.00
CA HIS A 653 23.17 49.78 2.92
C HIS A 653 22.72 49.49 4.36
N VAL A 654 23.32 48.54 5.09
CA VAL A 654 24.56 47.78 4.86
C VAL A 654 24.28 46.31 4.53
#